data_AF-A0A0A2VYI2-F1
#
_entry.id   AF-A0A0A2VYI2-F1
#
_cell.length_a   1.000
_cell.length_b   1.000
_cell.length_c   1.000
_cell.angle_alpha   90.00
_cell.angle_beta   90.00
_cell.angle_gamma   90.00
#
_symmetry.space_group_name_H-M   'P 1'
#
loop_
_entity.id
_entity.type
_entity.pdbx_description
1 polymer ?
#
loop_
_entity_poly.entity_id
_entity_poly.type
_entity_poly.pdbx_seq_one_letter_code
_entity_poly.pdbx_strand_id
1 'polypeptide(L)'
;MHCPFCFAVDTKVIDSRLVGEGSSVRRRRQCLVCHERFTTFEVAELVMPRVVKSNEVREPFNEDKLRSGILKALEKRPVNSDDVEMAISHIKSHLRATGEREIPSKLIGNLVMEQLKKLDKVAYIRFASFMARALELAKRGRFTTAPNPNVGCVIVKDGKIVGEGFHFRAGEPHAEVHALRMAGEQARGATAYVTLEPCSHHGRTPPCCDALIAAGVSRVVAAMQDPNPQVAGRGLYRLQQAGIDVSHGLMMNEAEALNRGFLKRMRTGFPFIQLKLGASLDGRTAMASGESKWITSPLARRDVQRQRAQSAAILSSDATVLADNPSLTVRWDELDSASQAIYPQQDLRQPIRIVLDRQNRVTPQHQIIANPGQTWLARSQADEQHWPDGVEQLLVPEHNGHLDLVVLMMQLGKRQVNSVWVEAGATLAGALLQAGLVDELIVYVAPKLLGNDARGLCELPGLEKLADAPEFSFSEVRQVGPDLCLHLTPIYGRQKIMNIIEAAVATPDARVAITIARFNNFINDSLLEGAIDALKRIGQVKDKNITVVWVPGAYELPLAADALAKTGKYDAVIALGTVIRGGTAHFEYVAGGASNGLLSVGQDSGIPVAFGVLTTESIEQAIERAGTKAGNKGAEAALTALEMINLSKNDIADVEYQFLAEQDVKDVDVVYFRELLSGVATNSAYLDGLMKPYLSRLLEELGQVEKAVLRIALFELSKRDDVPYKVAINEAIELAKTFGAEDSHKFVNGVLDKAAPAIRPHKNSRRDVEAGIGDDCALLSVPEKQLLAISTDTLVSGNHFLPDIDPRDLGYKALAVNLSDLAAMGADPAWLTLAITLPEVDEQWLAAFSDSLFEQLDYYDMQLIGGDTTRGPLSLTLGIHGMIPAGRALKRSGAKAGDWIYVTGTPGDSAAGLAILQERLQVANAQHADYLLKRHLRPTPRVLHGQALRDLANSAIDLSDGLISDLGHILKASDCGARIDLDLLPYSEALREHVEPEQALKWAMSGGEDYELCFTVPELNRGALDVAIGNLGVPYTCIGQIVSASEGLQFTREGKPVTLEMKGYDHFS
;
A
#
# COMPACT_ATOMS: atom_id res chain seq x y z
N MET A 1 -2.07 46.23 -4.30
CA MET A 1 -3.45 46.35 -4.81
C MET A 1 -4.09 47.60 -4.19
N HIS A 2 -4.91 48.32 -4.94
CA HIS A 2 -5.53 49.57 -4.49
C HIS A 2 -7.04 49.38 -4.26
N CYS A 3 -7.61 50.10 -3.31
CA CYS A 3 -9.06 50.18 -3.16
C CYS A 3 -9.68 50.78 -4.43
N PRO A 4 -10.68 50.15 -5.07
CA PRO A 4 -11.30 50.69 -6.28
C PRO A 4 -12.12 51.95 -6.05
N PHE A 5 -12.41 52.29 -4.78
CA PHE A 5 -13.23 53.45 -4.42
C PHE A 5 -12.41 54.68 -4.02
N CYS A 6 -11.33 54.50 -3.26
CA CYS A 6 -10.50 55.63 -2.78
C CYS A 6 -9.01 55.51 -3.12
N PHE A 7 -8.61 54.47 -3.86
CA PHE A 7 -7.23 54.19 -4.29
C PHE A 7 -6.19 54.01 -3.17
N ALA A 8 -6.58 54.01 -1.90
CA ALA A 8 -5.69 53.68 -0.80
C ALA A 8 -5.17 52.24 -0.89
N VAL A 9 -3.93 52.02 -0.47
CA VAL A 9 -3.26 50.70 -0.51
C VAL A 9 -3.66 49.82 0.67
N ASP A 10 -4.10 50.43 1.76
CA ASP A 10 -4.43 49.76 3.01
C ASP A 10 -5.80 49.09 2.96
N THR A 11 -5.77 47.76 2.84
CA THR A 11 -6.97 46.94 2.72
C THR A 11 -6.83 45.71 3.60
N LYS A 12 -7.92 45.31 4.25
CA LYS A 12 -7.99 44.13 5.11
C LYS A 12 -8.84 43.06 4.45
N VAL A 13 -8.34 41.83 4.40
CA VAL A 13 -9.14 40.67 3.95
C VAL A 13 -10.15 40.32 5.04
N ILE A 14 -11.42 40.22 4.66
CA ILE A 14 -12.55 39.95 5.56
C ILE A 14 -13.07 38.52 5.38
N ASP A 15 -13.05 38.03 4.14
CA ASP A 15 -13.56 36.70 3.77
C ASP A 15 -12.72 36.16 2.62
N SER A 16 -12.49 34.84 2.57
CA SER A 16 -11.69 34.17 1.55
C SER A 16 -12.35 32.86 1.19
N ARG A 17 -12.58 32.65 -0.11
CA ARG A 17 -13.22 31.44 -0.63
C ARG A 17 -12.46 30.93 -1.85
N LEU A 18 -12.24 29.63 -1.92
CA LEU A 18 -11.75 28.97 -3.12
C LEU A 18 -12.88 28.94 -4.16
N VAL A 19 -12.54 29.20 -5.43
CA VAL A 19 -13.50 29.27 -6.54
C VAL A 19 -12.88 28.58 -7.76
N GLY A 20 -13.67 27.79 -8.48
CA GLY A 20 -13.24 27.04 -9.67
C GLY A 20 -12.27 25.90 -9.34
N GLU A 21 -12.75 24.84 -8.69
CA GLU A 21 -11.98 23.62 -8.39
C GLU A 21 -10.61 23.88 -7.71
N GLY A 22 -10.51 24.94 -6.89
CA GLY A 22 -9.28 25.29 -6.18
C GLY A 22 -8.24 26.09 -7.00
N SER A 23 -8.53 26.44 -8.26
CA SER A 23 -7.59 27.20 -9.12
C SER A 23 -7.49 28.70 -8.79
N SER A 24 -8.49 29.27 -8.11
CA SER A 24 -8.50 30.69 -7.74
C SER A 24 -9.09 30.94 -6.34
N VAL A 25 -8.58 31.95 -5.65
CA VAL A 25 -9.04 32.40 -4.34
C VAL A 25 -9.73 33.75 -4.50
N ARG A 26 -11.04 33.77 -4.26
CA ARG A 26 -11.81 34.99 -4.14
C ARG A 26 -11.64 35.56 -2.73
N ARG A 27 -11.05 36.75 -2.62
CA ARG A 27 -10.90 37.50 -1.37
C ARG A 27 -11.91 38.64 -1.34
N ARG A 28 -12.76 38.69 -0.31
CA ARG A 28 -13.54 39.88 0.05
C ARG A 28 -12.64 40.77 0.91
N ARG A 29 -12.45 42.02 0.50
CA ARG A 29 -11.58 43.00 1.17
C ARG A 29 -12.39 44.21 1.62
N GLN A 30 -11.98 44.84 2.72
CA GLN A 30 -12.46 46.15 3.17
C GLN A 30 -11.31 47.13 3.06
N CYS A 31 -11.55 48.32 2.51
CA CYS A 31 -10.59 49.41 2.60
C CYS A 31 -10.53 49.91 4.05
N LEU A 32 -9.32 50.09 4.59
CA LEU A 32 -9.17 50.63 5.95
C LEU A 32 -9.37 52.15 6.02
N VAL A 33 -9.36 52.84 4.88
CA VAL A 33 -9.53 54.30 4.78
C VAL A 33 -10.99 54.67 4.53
N CYS A 34 -11.62 54.14 3.48
CA CYS A 34 -13.00 54.49 3.13
C CYS A 34 -14.04 53.45 3.58
N HIS A 35 -13.61 52.38 4.25
CA HIS A 35 -14.47 51.30 4.77
C HIS A 35 -15.33 50.52 3.76
N GLU A 36 -15.22 50.86 2.47
CA GLU A 36 -15.93 50.16 1.39
C GLU A 36 -15.39 48.75 1.15
N ARG A 37 -16.31 47.84 0.82
CA ARG A 37 -16.02 46.42 0.63
C ARG A 37 -15.97 46.08 -0.87
N PHE A 38 -14.92 45.41 -1.29
CA PHE A 38 -14.74 44.97 -2.69
C PHE A 38 -14.18 43.55 -2.75
N THR A 39 -14.20 42.95 -3.94
CA THR A 39 -13.76 41.56 -4.15
C THR A 39 -12.55 41.54 -5.08
N THR A 40 -11.54 40.74 -4.75
CA THR A 40 -10.39 40.45 -5.62
C THR A 40 -10.30 38.94 -5.86
N PHE A 41 -9.82 38.53 -7.02
CA PHE A 41 -9.60 37.13 -7.37
C PHE A 41 -8.09 36.91 -7.54
N GLU A 42 -7.53 35.92 -6.83
CA GLU A 42 -6.11 35.59 -6.81
C GLU A 42 -5.96 34.16 -7.38
N VAL A 43 -5.31 33.98 -8.54
CA VAL A 43 -5.12 32.64 -9.16
C VAL A 43 -3.74 32.11 -8.77
N ALA A 44 -3.66 30.85 -8.34
CA ALA A 44 -2.37 30.20 -8.11
C ALA A 44 -1.76 29.80 -9.46
N GLU A 45 -0.75 30.53 -9.91
CA GLU A 45 -0.04 30.21 -11.14
C GLU A 45 0.89 29.00 -10.88
N LEU A 46 0.38 27.78 -11.10
CA LEU A 46 1.16 26.54 -10.98
C LEU A 46 2.07 26.38 -12.22
N VAL A 47 3.33 26.79 -12.05
CA VAL A 47 4.37 26.68 -13.08
C VAL A 47 4.83 25.22 -13.19
N MET A 48 4.99 24.71 -14.42
CA MET A 48 5.56 23.37 -14.64
C MET A 48 7.00 23.29 -14.09
N PRO A 49 7.38 22.18 -13.41
CA PRO A 49 8.71 22.01 -12.86
C PRO A 49 9.79 22.03 -13.95
N ARG A 50 11.01 22.47 -13.59
CA ARG A 50 12.18 22.24 -14.44
C ARG A 50 12.59 20.78 -14.37
N VAL A 51 13.02 20.21 -15.49
CA VAL A 51 13.50 18.84 -15.57
C VAL A 51 15.01 18.81 -15.34
N VAL A 52 15.44 18.10 -14.30
CA VAL A 52 16.85 17.82 -14.01
C VAL A 52 17.25 16.55 -14.74
N LYS A 53 18.18 16.66 -15.69
CA LYS A 53 18.75 15.52 -16.41
C LYS A 53 19.76 14.77 -15.54
N SER A 54 20.08 13.54 -15.94
CA SER A 54 21.08 12.68 -15.29
C SER A 54 22.49 13.29 -15.25
N ASN A 55 22.78 14.28 -16.10
CA ASN A 55 24.01 15.07 -16.11
C ASN A 55 23.89 16.42 -15.37
N GLU A 56 22.90 16.56 -14.47
CA GLU A 56 22.59 17.76 -13.68
C GLU A 56 22.18 19.01 -14.48
N VAL A 57 21.98 18.88 -15.81
CA VAL A 57 21.47 19.97 -16.64
C VAL A 57 19.98 20.18 -16.39
N ARG A 58 19.60 21.44 -16.15
CA ARG A 58 18.21 21.87 -15.87
C ARG A 58 17.57 22.44 -17.12
N GLU A 59 16.60 21.74 -17.70
CA GLU A 59 15.80 22.23 -18.84
C GLU A 59 14.37 22.54 -18.41
N PRO A 60 13.64 23.46 -19.05
CA PRO A 60 12.20 23.58 -18.84
C PRO A 60 11.49 22.30 -19.27
N PHE A 61 10.39 21.93 -18.60
CA PHE A 61 9.53 20.85 -19.06
C PHE A 61 9.05 21.13 -20.49
N ASN A 62 9.21 20.16 -21.37
CA ASN A 62 8.84 20.25 -22.78
C ASN A 62 7.85 19.14 -23.12
N GLU A 63 6.62 19.54 -23.43
CA GLU A 63 5.53 18.62 -23.75
C GLU A 63 5.74 17.89 -25.08
N ASP A 64 6.26 18.57 -26.10
CA ASP A 64 6.53 17.97 -27.41
C ASP A 64 7.55 16.83 -27.31
N LYS A 65 8.53 16.97 -26.40
CA LYS A 65 9.55 15.94 -26.12
C LYS A 65 8.94 14.71 -25.43
N LEU A 66 8.00 14.91 -24.51
CA LEU A 66 7.25 13.83 -23.85
C LEU A 66 6.37 13.09 -24.88
N ARG A 67 5.62 13.86 -25.68
CA ARG A 67 4.76 13.37 -26.75
C ARG A 67 5.52 12.53 -27.77
N SER A 68 6.64 13.06 -28.28
CA SER A 68 7.50 12.35 -29.23
C SER A 68 8.04 11.04 -28.65
N GLY A 69 8.40 11.02 -27.36
CA GLY A 69 8.86 9.80 -26.67
C GLY A 69 7.79 8.70 -26.62
N ILE A 70 6.56 9.06 -26.27
CA ILE A 70 5.43 8.12 -26.20
C ILE A 70 5.05 7.61 -27.60
N LEU A 71 4.92 8.52 -28.59
CA LEU A 71 4.59 8.15 -29.97
C LEU A 71 5.64 7.22 -30.59
N LYS A 72 6.92 7.42 -30.26
CA LYS A 72 8.00 6.54 -30.72
C LYS A 72 7.92 5.15 -30.09
N ALA A 73 7.52 5.04 -28.83
CA ALA A 73 7.27 3.74 -28.19
C ALA A 73 6.05 3.01 -28.79
N LEU A 74 5.07 3.77 -29.28
CA LEU A 74 3.84 3.29 -29.92
C LEU A 74 3.97 3.14 -31.44
N GLU A 75 5.17 3.26 -32.01
CA GLU A 75 5.37 3.22 -33.46
C GLU A 75 4.87 1.89 -34.05
N LYS A 76 3.98 1.99 -35.06
CA LYS A 76 3.29 0.86 -35.73
C LYS A 76 2.32 0.10 -34.82
N ARG A 77 1.82 0.72 -33.75
CA ARG A 77 0.73 0.20 -32.91
C ARG A 77 -0.59 0.92 -33.24
N PRO A 78 -1.73 0.22 -33.23
CA PRO A 78 -3.03 0.84 -33.37
C PRO A 78 -3.48 1.41 -32.03
N VAL A 79 -3.03 2.63 -31.69
CA VAL A 79 -3.46 3.36 -30.48
C VAL A 79 -4.04 4.70 -30.91
N ASN A 80 -5.20 5.08 -30.37
CA ASN A 80 -5.85 6.34 -30.69
C ASN A 80 -4.99 7.53 -30.21
N SER A 81 -4.93 8.60 -30.99
CA SER A 81 -4.28 9.84 -30.60
C SER A 81 -4.86 10.41 -29.30
N ASP A 82 -6.16 10.26 -29.07
CA ASP A 82 -6.83 10.80 -27.89
C ASP A 82 -6.36 10.11 -26.59
N ASP A 83 -6.11 8.80 -26.65
CA ASP A 83 -5.57 8.05 -25.51
C ASP A 83 -4.13 8.49 -25.17
N VAL A 84 -3.34 8.80 -26.20
CA VAL A 84 -1.98 9.35 -26.04
C VAL A 84 -2.03 10.74 -25.40
N GLU A 85 -2.98 11.59 -25.81
CA GLU A 85 -3.20 12.90 -25.18
C GLU A 85 -3.63 12.77 -23.71
N MET A 86 -4.53 11.83 -23.41
CA MET A 86 -4.99 11.58 -22.05
C MET A 86 -3.86 11.09 -21.14
N ALA A 87 -3.01 10.19 -21.64
CA ALA A 87 -1.80 9.75 -20.92
C ALA A 87 -0.82 10.90 -20.65
N ILE A 88 -0.59 11.78 -21.62
CA ILE A 88 0.24 12.99 -21.45
C ILE A 88 -0.38 13.94 -20.42
N SER A 89 -1.70 14.11 -20.46
CA SER A 89 -2.45 14.93 -19.49
C SER A 89 -2.31 14.39 -18.06
N HIS A 90 -2.44 13.07 -17.87
CA HIS A 90 -2.23 12.43 -16.56
C HIS A 90 -0.81 12.65 -16.02
N ILE A 91 0.21 12.50 -16.87
CA ILE A 91 1.61 12.76 -16.49
C ILE A 91 1.78 14.23 -16.08
N LYS A 92 1.22 15.17 -16.85
CA LYS A 92 1.29 16.61 -16.52
C LYS A 92 0.55 16.95 -15.22
N SER A 93 -0.63 16.38 -15.00
CA SER A 93 -1.40 16.56 -13.78
C SER A 93 -0.62 16.05 -12.57
N HIS A 94 -0.04 14.86 -12.68
CA HIS A 94 0.81 14.28 -11.64
C HIS A 94 2.04 15.16 -11.35
N LEU A 95 2.74 15.65 -12.38
CA LEU A 95 3.90 16.54 -12.19
C LEU A 95 3.50 17.86 -11.53
N ARG A 96 2.32 18.41 -11.81
CA ARG A 96 1.81 19.63 -11.15
C ARG A 96 1.42 19.37 -9.70
N ALA A 97 0.80 18.24 -9.43
CA ALA A 97 0.36 17.84 -8.10
C ALA A 97 1.52 17.65 -7.11
N THR A 98 2.73 17.33 -7.60
CA THR A 98 3.92 17.22 -6.73
C THR A 98 4.31 18.53 -6.04
N GLY A 99 3.95 19.69 -6.59
CA GLY A 99 4.34 21.01 -6.06
C GLY A 99 5.85 21.32 -6.12
N GLU A 100 6.65 20.40 -6.67
CA GLU A 100 8.10 20.52 -6.77
C GLU A 100 8.53 21.53 -7.84
N ARG A 101 9.61 22.27 -7.59
CA ARG A 101 10.15 23.24 -8.57
C ARG A 101 11.07 22.58 -9.60
N GLU A 102 11.73 21.48 -9.22
CA GLU A 102 12.65 20.73 -10.07
C GLU A 102 12.35 19.22 -9.94
N ILE A 103 12.25 18.51 -11.06
CA ILE A 103 11.93 17.06 -11.09
C ILE A 103 13.00 16.30 -11.89
N PRO A 104 13.52 15.17 -11.38
CA PRO A 104 14.44 14.31 -12.14
C PRO A 104 13.78 13.71 -13.38
N SER A 105 14.50 13.65 -14.51
CA SER A 105 13.98 13.04 -15.75
C SER A 105 13.62 11.56 -15.61
N LYS A 106 14.20 10.86 -14.62
CA LYS A 106 13.88 9.47 -14.28
C LYS A 106 12.43 9.31 -13.81
N LEU A 107 11.91 10.26 -13.01
CA LEU A 107 10.53 10.22 -12.51
C LEU A 107 9.52 10.31 -13.66
N ILE A 108 9.78 11.21 -14.60
CA ILE A 108 8.96 11.36 -15.82
C ILE A 108 8.99 10.06 -16.65
N GLY A 109 10.15 9.42 -16.77
CA GLY A 109 10.29 8.13 -17.46
C GLY A 109 9.46 7.01 -16.83
N ASN A 110 9.39 6.93 -15.50
CA ASN A 110 8.58 5.94 -14.80
C ASN A 110 7.07 6.16 -15.06
N LEU A 111 6.61 7.41 -14.95
CA LEU A 111 5.22 7.78 -15.25
C LEU A 111 4.85 7.43 -16.70
N VAL A 112 5.76 7.64 -17.65
CA VAL A 112 5.58 7.21 -19.05
C VAL A 112 5.41 5.70 -19.16
N MET A 113 6.22 4.91 -18.45
CA MET A 113 6.14 3.44 -18.49
C MET A 113 4.82 2.91 -17.89
N GLU A 114 4.33 3.54 -16.82
CA GLU A 114 3.02 3.21 -16.23
C GLU A 114 1.87 3.51 -17.20
N GLN A 115 1.89 4.67 -17.86
CA GLN A 115 0.87 5.00 -18.86
C GLN A 115 0.97 4.10 -20.10
N LEU A 116 2.18 3.77 -20.57
CA LEU A 116 2.37 2.83 -21.69
C LEU A 116 1.84 1.43 -21.37
N LYS A 117 1.98 0.95 -20.12
CA LYS A 117 1.41 -0.32 -19.66
C LYS A 117 -0.12 -0.35 -19.78
N LYS A 118 -0.76 0.80 -19.54
CA LYS A 118 -2.22 0.98 -19.67
C LYS A 118 -2.66 1.14 -21.12
N LEU A 119 -1.92 1.92 -21.91
CA LEU A 119 -2.23 2.22 -23.32
C LEU A 119 -2.11 1.02 -24.24
N ASP A 120 -0.98 0.30 -24.17
CA ASP A 120 -0.74 -0.84 -25.05
C ASP A 120 0.25 -1.82 -24.42
N LYS A 121 -0.28 -2.99 -24.01
CA LYS A 121 0.52 -4.07 -23.39
C LYS A 121 1.68 -4.51 -24.29
N VAL A 122 1.55 -4.45 -25.62
CA VAL A 122 2.61 -4.89 -26.55
C VAL A 122 3.75 -3.87 -26.65
N ALA A 123 3.47 -2.57 -26.65
CA ALA A 123 4.47 -1.51 -26.59
C ALA A 123 5.23 -1.54 -25.25
N TYR A 124 4.51 -1.79 -24.15
CA TYR A 124 5.11 -2.09 -22.86
C TYR A 124 5.98 -3.35 -22.90
N ILE A 125 5.49 -4.45 -23.49
CA ILE A 125 6.23 -5.70 -23.66
C ILE A 125 7.48 -5.50 -24.54
N ARG A 126 7.47 -4.62 -25.55
CA ARG A 126 8.69 -4.34 -26.35
C ARG A 126 9.81 -3.71 -25.52
N PHE A 127 9.48 -3.01 -24.42
CA PHE A 127 10.45 -2.49 -23.46
C PHE A 127 10.77 -3.50 -22.34
N ALA A 128 9.81 -4.33 -21.90
CA ALA A 128 10.00 -5.32 -20.83
C ALA A 128 10.54 -6.69 -21.31
N SER A 129 10.44 -7.01 -22.61
CA SER A 129 10.78 -8.33 -23.17
C SER A 129 12.24 -8.71 -22.98
N PHE A 130 13.15 -7.74 -23.02
CA PHE A 130 14.57 -7.98 -22.78
C PHE A 130 14.86 -8.34 -21.32
N MET A 131 14.15 -7.73 -20.37
CA MET A 131 14.25 -8.11 -18.96
C MET A 131 13.61 -9.48 -18.69
N ALA A 132 12.45 -9.75 -19.28
CA ALA A 132 11.83 -11.07 -19.21
C ALA A 132 12.77 -12.17 -19.75
N ARG A 133 13.46 -11.90 -20.87
CA ARG A 133 14.48 -12.79 -21.43
C ARG A 133 15.68 -12.96 -20.50
N ALA A 134 16.17 -11.89 -19.86
CA ALA A 134 17.23 -11.98 -18.86
C ALA A 134 16.81 -12.88 -17.68
N LEU A 135 15.56 -12.79 -17.21
CA LEU A 135 15.00 -13.66 -16.16
C LEU A 135 14.89 -15.12 -16.60
N GLU A 136 14.49 -15.40 -17.85
CA GLU A 136 14.50 -16.76 -18.41
C GLU A 136 15.91 -17.36 -18.43
N LEU A 137 16.92 -16.58 -18.84
CA LEU A 137 18.31 -16.98 -18.83
C LEU A 137 18.79 -17.26 -17.41
N ALA A 138 18.46 -16.38 -16.46
CA ALA A 138 18.82 -16.52 -15.06
C ALA A 138 18.27 -17.82 -14.44
N LYS A 139 17.03 -18.22 -14.79
CA LYS A 139 16.42 -19.49 -14.36
C LYS A 139 17.25 -20.71 -14.71
N ARG A 140 18.10 -20.68 -15.74
CA ARG A 140 18.93 -21.82 -16.15
C ARG A 140 19.99 -22.18 -15.12
N GLY A 141 20.47 -21.22 -14.32
CA GLY A 141 21.48 -21.44 -13.28
C GLY A 141 20.95 -22.08 -11.98
N ARG A 142 19.63 -22.23 -11.83
CA ARG A 142 18.97 -22.60 -10.55
C ARG A 142 19.42 -23.91 -9.90
N PHE A 143 20.08 -24.79 -10.64
CA PHE A 143 20.56 -26.08 -10.13
C PHE A 143 22.02 -26.04 -9.64
N THR A 144 22.81 -25.05 -10.08
CA THR A 144 24.28 -25.08 -10.04
C THR A 144 24.92 -23.82 -9.44
N THR A 145 24.19 -22.72 -9.31
CA THR A 145 24.71 -21.41 -8.90
C THR A 145 25.02 -21.28 -7.41
N ALA A 146 24.35 -22.04 -6.54
CA ALA A 146 24.51 -21.87 -5.09
C ALA A 146 25.99 -22.03 -4.67
N PRO A 147 26.53 -21.15 -3.79
CA PRO A 147 25.82 -20.17 -2.96
C PRO A 147 25.53 -18.80 -3.61
N ASN A 148 25.92 -18.59 -4.87
CA ASN A 148 25.67 -17.34 -5.60
C ASN A 148 24.20 -17.23 -6.06
N PRO A 149 23.70 -16.01 -6.35
CA PRO A 149 22.36 -15.83 -6.91
C PRO A 149 22.30 -16.27 -8.37
N ASN A 150 21.09 -16.57 -8.83
CA ASN A 150 20.76 -16.71 -10.24
C ASN A 150 20.71 -15.33 -10.89
N VAL A 151 21.59 -15.08 -11.84
CA VAL A 151 21.65 -13.81 -12.56
C VAL A 151 21.63 -14.08 -14.07
N GLY A 152 20.90 -13.23 -14.80
CA GLY A 152 20.85 -13.22 -16.26
C GLY A 152 21.14 -11.82 -16.80
N CYS A 153 21.72 -11.77 -17.99
CA CYS A 153 22.07 -10.54 -18.68
C CYS A 153 21.75 -10.64 -20.17
N VAL A 154 21.17 -9.59 -20.73
CA VAL A 154 20.90 -9.42 -22.16
C VAL A 154 21.42 -8.06 -22.60
N ILE A 155 22.24 -8.02 -23.66
CA ILE A 155 22.77 -6.80 -24.25
C ILE A 155 22.08 -6.54 -25.57
N VAL A 156 21.55 -5.32 -25.73
CA VAL A 156 20.72 -4.92 -26.87
C VAL A 156 21.32 -3.69 -27.54
N LYS A 157 21.51 -3.78 -28.86
CA LYS A 157 21.95 -2.67 -29.72
C LYS A 157 20.99 -2.53 -30.89
N ASP A 158 20.53 -1.30 -31.14
CA ASP A 158 19.59 -0.97 -32.22
C ASP A 158 18.35 -1.89 -32.27
N GLY A 159 17.82 -2.23 -31.09
CA GLY A 159 16.65 -3.09 -30.91
C GLY A 159 16.90 -4.59 -31.13
N LYS A 160 18.15 -5.02 -31.33
CA LYS A 160 18.54 -6.43 -31.51
C LYS A 160 19.37 -6.92 -30.33
N ILE A 161 19.12 -8.16 -29.90
CA ILE A 161 19.96 -8.83 -28.90
C ILE A 161 21.31 -9.17 -29.56
N VAL A 162 22.39 -8.63 -29.00
CA VAL A 162 23.76 -8.86 -29.47
C VAL A 162 24.57 -9.71 -28.50
N GLY A 163 24.11 -9.87 -27.25
CA GLY A 163 24.73 -10.76 -26.28
C GLY A 163 23.73 -11.26 -25.23
N GLU A 164 23.87 -12.53 -24.85
CA GLU A 164 23.10 -13.18 -23.79
C GLU A 164 24.06 -13.91 -22.84
N GLY A 165 23.72 -13.89 -21.55
CA GLY A 165 24.51 -14.59 -20.53
C GLY A 165 23.68 -14.89 -19.29
N PHE A 166 24.09 -15.93 -18.56
CA PHE A 166 23.59 -16.24 -17.23
C PHE A 166 24.72 -16.78 -16.37
N HIS A 167 24.56 -16.70 -15.06
CA HIS A 167 25.56 -17.27 -14.14
C HIS A 167 25.40 -18.78 -14.07
N PHE A 168 26.43 -19.53 -14.48
CA PHE A 168 26.37 -20.98 -14.56
C PHE A 168 26.68 -21.66 -13.23
N ARG A 169 27.80 -21.30 -12.59
CA ARG A 169 28.27 -21.94 -11.36
C ARG A 169 29.07 -20.97 -10.49
N ALA A 170 29.02 -21.18 -9.19
CA ALA A 170 29.85 -20.40 -8.27
C ALA A 170 31.35 -20.52 -8.61
N GLY A 171 32.03 -19.38 -8.69
CA GLY A 171 33.45 -19.29 -9.06
C GLY A 171 33.73 -19.14 -10.56
N GLU A 172 32.72 -19.28 -11.41
CA GLU A 172 32.81 -18.97 -12.85
C GLU A 172 32.40 -17.51 -13.14
N PRO A 173 32.63 -17.00 -14.37
CA PRO A 173 32.19 -15.66 -14.75
C PRO A 173 30.69 -15.42 -14.52
N HIS A 174 30.35 -14.17 -14.17
CA HIS A 174 28.95 -13.77 -13.97
C HIS A 174 28.23 -13.57 -15.32
N ALA A 175 26.91 -13.41 -15.26
CA ALA A 175 26.04 -13.32 -16.42
C ALA A 175 26.46 -12.20 -17.39
N GLU A 176 26.83 -11.05 -16.84
CA GLU A 176 27.25 -9.85 -17.55
C GLU A 176 28.52 -10.13 -18.36
N VAL A 177 29.46 -10.87 -17.80
CA VAL A 177 30.72 -11.23 -18.48
C VAL A 177 30.44 -12.17 -19.67
N HIS A 178 29.53 -13.14 -19.51
CA HIS A 178 29.12 -14.00 -20.62
C HIS A 178 28.43 -13.21 -21.73
N ALA A 179 27.49 -12.33 -21.37
CA ALA A 179 26.79 -11.50 -22.34
C ALA A 179 27.74 -10.55 -23.08
N LEU A 180 28.69 -9.92 -22.38
CA LEU A 180 29.71 -9.05 -22.96
C LEU A 180 30.64 -9.80 -23.93
N ARG A 181 31.07 -11.03 -23.57
CA ARG A 181 31.88 -11.87 -24.47
C ARG A 181 31.14 -12.22 -25.75
N MET A 182 29.83 -12.50 -25.65
CA MET A 182 28.99 -12.77 -26.81
C MET A 182 28.79 -11.51 -27.67
N ALA A 183 28.60 -10.34 -27.05
CA ALA A 183 28.39 -9.08 -27.74
C ALA A 183 29.66 -8.54 -28.43
N GLY A 184 30.84 -8.77 -27.84
CA GLY A 184 32.11 -8.23 -28.33
C GLY A 184 32.04 -6.70 -28.53
N GLU A 185 32.54 -6.20 -29.65
CA GLU A 185 32.49 -4.77 -30.01
C GLU A 185 31.07 -4.19 -30.13
N GLN A 186 30.05 -5.05 -30.31
CA GLN A 186 28.67 -4.59 -30.37
C GLN A 186 28.12 -4.15 -29.01
N ALA A 187 28.82 -4.44 -27.90
CA ALA A 187 28.47 -3.92 -26.58
C ALA A 187 28.62 -2.38 -26.49
N ARG A 188 29.47 -1.78 -27.33
CA ARG A 188 29.73 -0.34 -27.30
C ARG A 188 28.49 0.45 -27.74
N GLY A 189 28.01 1.32 -26.86
CA GLY A 189 26.78 2.10 -27.05
C GLY A 189 25.49 1.28 -26.93
N ALA A 190 25.56 0.06 -26.40
CA ALA A 190 24.39 -0.81 -26.20
C ALA A 190 23.72 -0.57 -24.83
N THR A 191 22.51 -1.14 -24.67
CA THR A 191 21.82 -1.24 -23.37
C THR A 191 21.98 -2.64 -22.79
N ALA A 192 22.41 -2.75 -21.54
CA ALA A 192 22.48 -4.03 -20.83
C ALA A 192 21.31 -4.16 -19.84
N TYR A 193 20.53 -5.22 -19.95
CA TYR A 193 19.48 -5.60 -19.01
C TYR A 193 20.03 -6.69 -18.09
N VAL A 194 19.97 -6.50 -16.78
CA VAL A 194 20.53 -7.41 -15.77
C VAL A 194 19.50 -7.70 -14.68
N THR A 195 19.36 -8.94 -14.27
CA THR A 195 18.33 -9.33 -13.28
C THR A 195 18.68 -8.96 -11.84
N LEU A 196 19.93 -8.62 -11.57
CA LEU A 196 20.42 -8.18 -10.26
C LEU A 196 21.48 -7.09 -10.49
N GLU A 197 21.65 -6.17 -9.55
CA GLU A 197 22.69 -5.14 -9.60
C GLU A 197 24.08 -5.76 -9.86
N PRO A 198 24.83 -5.26 -10.86
CA PRO A 198 26.17 -5.76 -11.14
C PRO A 198 27.12 -5.51 -9.97
N CYS A 199 27.94 -6.51 -9.64
CA CYS A 199 28.82 -6.41 -8.48
C CYS A 199 29.91 -5.34 -8.65
N SER A 200 30.18 -4.61 -7.56
CA SER A 200 31.12 -3.48 -7.48
C SER A 200 32.42 -3.80 -6.73
N HIS A 201 32.49 -4.94 -6.06
CA HIS A 201 33.61 -5.39 -5.23
C HIS A 201 34.39 -6.51 -5.91
N HIS A 202 35.68 -6.61 -5.62
CA HIS A 202 36.54 -7.67 -6.14
C HIS A 202 36.37 -8.93 -5.29
N GLY A 203 35.67 -9.93 -5.84
CA GLY A 203 35.46 -11.23 -5.18
C GLY A 203 36.48 -12.27 -5.66
N ARG A 204 36.00 -13.48 -5.98
CA ARG A 204 36.79 -14.50 -6.70
C ARG A 204 37.04 -14.14 -8.17
N THR A 205 36.21 -13.24 -8.70
CA THR A 205 36.26 -12.69 -10.06
C THR A 205 36.27 -11.16 -10.00
N PRO A 206 36.81 -10.47 -11.03
CA PRO A 206 36.77 -9.01 -11.13
C PRO A 206 35.34 -8.46 -11.14
N PRO A 207 35.13 -7.19 -10.69
CA PRO A 207 33.80 -6.58 -10.63
C PRO A 207 33.12 -6.48 -12.00
N CYS A 208 31.84 -6.82 -12.08
CA CYS A 208 31.07 -6.74 -13.32
C CYS A 208 30.83 -5.31 -13.78
N CYS A 209 30.74 -4.35 -12.84
CA CYS A 209 30.67 -2.92 -13.18
C CYS A 209 31.86 -2.49 -14.03
N ASP A 210 33.08 -2.90 -13.69
CA ASP A 210 34.28 -2.52 -14.43
C ASP A 210 34.30 -3.12 -15.83
N ALA A 211 33.79 -4.35 -15.99
CA ALA A 211 33.66 -5.00 -17.30
C ALA A 211 32.65 -4.27 -18.20
N LEU A 212 31.51 -3.84 -17.65
CA LEU A 212 30.51 -3.06 -18.38
C LEU A 212 31.04 -1.68 -18.79
N ILE A 213 31.78 -1.01 -17.90
CA ILE A 213 32.44 0.27 -18.18
C ILE A 213 33.47 0.10 -19.31
N ALA A 214 34.33 -0.90 -19.21
CA ALA A 214 35.36 -1.17 -20.22
C ALA A 214 34.77 -1.49 -21.59
N ALA A 215 33.63 -2.19 -21.64
CA ALA A 215 32.91 -2.48 -22.88
C ALA A 215 32.21 -1.25 -23.49
N GLY A 216 32.08 -0.15 -22.74
CA GLY A 216 31.48 1.09 -23.21
C GLY A 216 29.98 1.00 -23.47
N VAL A 217 29.24 0.26 -22.64
CA VAL A 217 27.76 0.26 -22.68
C VAL A 217 27.24 1.66 -22.31
N SER A 218 26.18 2.13 -22.97
CA SER A 218 25.63 3.47 -22.71
C SER A 218 24.55 3.48 -21.64
N ARG A 219 23.89 2.34 -21.40
CA ARG A 219 22.79 2.22 -20.44
C ARG A 219 22.76 0.85 -19.77
N VAL A 220 22.43 0.80 -18.48
CA VAL A 220 22.17 -0.43 -17.72
C VAL A 220 20.80 -0.35 -17.05
N VAL A 221 20.01 -1.41 -17.22
CA VAL A 221 18.69 -1.58 -16.61
C VAL A 221 18.75 -2.80 -15.70
N ALA A 222 18.75 -2.59 -14.38
CA ALA A 222 18.71 -3.67 -13.39
C ALA A 222 17.27 -3.99 -12.98
N ALA A 223 16.93 -5.26 -12.72
CA ALA A 223 15.61 -5.58 -12.18
C ALA A 223 15.49 -5.14 -10.71
N MET A 224 16.51 -5.46 -9.91
CA MET A 224 16.56 -5.13 -8.48
C MET A 224 17.99 -4.75 -8.04
N GLN A 225 18.10 -4.02 -6.93
CA GLN A 225 19.38 -3.74 -6.26
C GLN A 225 19.88 -4.98 -5.49
N ASP A 226 21.18 -5.04 -5.23
CA ASP A 226 21.75 -6.13 -4.43
C ASP A 226 21.26 -5.97 -2.98
N PRO A 227 20.67 -7.01 -2.35
CA PRO A 227 20.21 -6.93 -0.95
C PRO A 227 21.36 -6.88 0.05
N ASN A 228 22.60 -7.21 -0.34
CA ASN A 228 23.73 -7.21 0.56
C ASN A 228 24.06 -5.76 0.96
N PRO A 229 23.98 -5.38 2.25
CA PRO A 229 24.25 -4.01 2.70
C PRO A 229 25.67 -3.52 2.34
N GLN A 230 26.61 -4.43 2.12
CA GLN A 230 27.98 -4.08 1.70
C GLN A 230 28.08 -3.67 0.22
N VAL A 231 27.08 -3.99 -0.60
CA VAL A 231 27.06 -3.84 -2.07
C VAL A 231 25.93 -2.93 -2.55
N ALA A 232 24.79 -2.94 -1.84
CA ALA A 232 23.55 -2.25 -2.21
C ALA A 232 23.80 -0.83 -2.74
N GLY A 233 23.43 -0.60 -4.01
CA GLY A 233 23.51 0.69 -4.68
C GLY A 233 24.90 1.14 -5.14
N ARG A 234 25.98 0.50 -4.67
CA ARG A 234 27.36 0.89 -5.02
C ARG A 234 27.71 0.54 -6.47
N GLY A 235 27.15 -0.54 -7.01
CA GLY A 235 27.40 -0.97 -8.39
C GLY A 235 26.73 -0.06 -9.40
N LEU A 236 25.46 0.27 -9.16
CA LEU A 236 24.74 1.24 -9.99
C LEU A 236 25.36 2.63 -9.90
N TYR A 237 25.74 3.08 -8.71
CA TYR A 237 26.41 4.38 -8.52
C TYR A 237 27.76 4.45 -9.27
N ARG A 238 28.58 3.39 -9.22
CA ARG A 238 29.85 3.32 -9.94
C ARG A 238 29.67 3.37 -11.47
N LEU A 239 28.66 2.70 -12.01
CA LEU A 239 28.29 2.80 -13.42
C LEU A 239 27.88 4.23 -13.79
N GLN A 240 27.08 4.87 -12.94
CA GLN A 240 26.64 6.25 -13.14
C GLN A 240 27.80 7.25 -13.15
N GLN A 241 28.78 7.08 -12.25
CA GLN A 241 29.99 7.91 -12.23
C GLN A 241 30.84 7.79 -13.50
N ALA A 242 30.78 6.63 -14.17
CA ALA A 242 31.43 6.42 -15.48
C ALA A 242 30.63 7.00 -16.66
N GLY A 243 29.52 7.70 -16.40
CA GLY A 243 28.67 8.32 -17.43
C GLY A 243 27.64 7.37 -18.07
N ILE A 244 27.41 6.20 -17.49
CA ILE A 244 26.43 5.22 -17.97
C ILE A 244 25.05 5.55 -17.38
N ASP A 245 24.01 5.58 -18.20
CA ASP A 245 22.64 5.75 -17.73
C ASP A 245 22.17 4.50 -16.96
N VAL A 246 21.67 4.66 -15.74
CA VAL A 246 21.26 3.53 -14.88
C VAL A 246 19.82 3.65 -14.42
N SER A 247 19.09 2.54 -14.51
CA SER A 247 17.73 2.41 -13.97
C SER A 247 17.56 1.06 -13.28
N HIS A 248 16.70 0.99 -12.27
CA HIS A 248 16.37 -0.23 -11.53
C HIS A 248 14.86 -0.34 -11.28
N GLY A 249 14.35 -1.52 -10.94
CA GLY A 249 12.96 -1.75 -10.52
C GLY A 249 12.08 -2.40 -11.59
N LEU A 250 12.59 -2.60 -12.82
CA LEU A 250 11.84 -3.25 -13.88
C LEU A 250 11.73 -4.76 -13.62
N MET A 251 10.51 -5.28 -13.42
CA MET A 251 10.26 -6.69 -13.09
C MET A 251 10.97 -7.16 -11.80
N MET A 252 11.00 -6.28 -10.80
CA MET A 252 11.64 -6.55 -9.50
C MET A 252 11.04 -7.78 -8.80
N ASN A 253 9.72 -7.91 -8.76
CA ASN A 253 9.04 -9.02 -8.07
C ASN A 253 9.42 -10.38 -8.65
N GLU A 254 9.55 -10.47 -9.98
CA GLU A 254 9.98 -11.69 -10.67
C GLU A 254 11.46 -12.01 -10.40
N ALA A 255 12.31 -10.98 -10.27
CA ALA A 255 13.71 -11.15 -9.85
C ALA A 255 13.81 -11.59 -8.39
N GLU A 256 12.92 -11.13 -7.51
CA GLU A 256 12.86 -11.57 -6.11
C GLU A 256 12.46 -13.04 -5.99
N ALA A 257 11.41 -13.45 -6.70
CA ALA A 257 10.92 -14.83 -6.72
C ALA A 257 12.00 -15.83 -7.21
N LEU A 258 12.91 -15.39 -8.09
CA LEU A 258 14.00 -16.21 -8.61
C LEU A 258 15.07 -16.55 -7.56
N ASN A 259 15.26 -15.68 -6.56
CA ASN A 259 16.40 -15.75 -5.63
C ASN A 259 15.99 -15.77 -4.15
N ARG A 260 14.76 -16.19 -3.81
CA ARG A 260 14.19 -16.22 -2.44
C ARG A 260 15.19 -16.62 -1.35
N GLY A 261 15.90 -17.74 -1.54
CA GLY A 261 16.91 -18.23 -0.61
C GLY A 261 18.12 -17.33 -0.42
N PHE A 262 18.69 -16.85 -1.52
CA PHE A 262 19.81 -15.91 -1.46
C PHE A 262 19.40 -14.59 -0.82
N LEU A 263 18.25 -14.03 -1.22
CA LEU A 263 17.73 -12.77 -0.70
C LEU A 263 17.43 -12.85 0.79
N LYS A 264 16.72 -13.88 1.26
CA LYS A 264 16.45 -14.09 2.68
C LYS A 264 17.74 -14.19 3.48
N ARG A 265 18.71 -15.00 3.03
CA ARG A 265 20.00 -15.14 3.71
C ARG A 265 20.75 -13.82 3.82
N MET A 266 20.73 -12.99 2.77
CA MET A 266 21.35 -11.66 2.82
C MET A 266 20.64 -10.68 3.74
N ARG A 267 19.30 -10.73 3.81
CA ARG A 267 18.46 -9.83 4.62
C ARG A 267 18.45 -10.21 6.10
N THR A 268 18.34 -11.49 6.43
CA THR A 268 18.08 -11.97 7.80
C THR A 268 19.21 -12.83 8.38
N GLY A 269 20.13 -13.31 7.54
CA GLY A 269 21.14 -14.29 7.95
C GLY A 269 20.61 -15.73 8.04
N PHE A 270 19.33 -15.98 7.71
CA PHE A 270 18.73 -17.32 7.72
C PHE A 270 18.53 -17.89 6.30
N PRO A 271 18.69 -19.21 6.09
CA PRO A 271 18.29 -19.83 4.84
C PRO A 271 16.77 -19.79 4.64
N PHE A 272 16.32 -19.94 3.40
CA PHE A 272 14.91 -20.15 3.07
C PHE A 272 14.55 -21.63 3.19
N ILE A 273 13.57 -21.94 4.04
CA ILE A 273 13.24 -23.28 4.51
C ILE A 273 11.94 -23.74 3.88
N GLN A 274 12.04 -24.80 3.09
CA GLN A 274 10.92 -25.46 2.44
C GLN A 274 10.63 -26.77 3.16
N LEU A 275 9.48 -26.88 3.83
CA LEU A 275 9.06 -28.10 4.49
C LEU A 275 8.22 -28.95 3.54
N LYS A 276 8.75 -30.09 3.12
CA LYS A 276 8.01 -31.04 2.28
C LYS A 276 7.33 -32.11 3.12
N LEU A 277 6.05 -32.33 2.85
CA LEU A 277 5.23 -33.36 3.45
C LEU A 277 4.58 -34.23 2.36
N GLY A 278 4.48 -35.53 2.62
CA GLY A 278 3.76 -36.48 1.76
C GLY A 278 2.68 -37.14 2.58
N ALA A 279 1.43 -36.98 2.17
CA ALA A 279 0.26 -37.39 2.91
C ALA A 279 -0.71 -38.20 2.04
N SER A 280 -1.50 -39.04 2.66
CA SER A 280 -2.78 -39.50 2.12
C SER A 280 -3.86 -38.43 2.25
N LEU A 281 -5.04 -38.69 1.67
CA LEU A 281 -6.18 -37.78 1.70
C LEU A 281 -6.66 -37.49 3.13
N ASP A 282 -6.52 -38.46 4.04
CA ASP A 282 -6.80 -38.35 5.48
C ASP A 282 -5.61 -37.85 6.33
N GLY A 283 -4.59 -37.26 5.70
CA GLY A 283 -3.51 -36.55 6.38
C GLY A 283 -2.46 -37.44 7.05
N ARG A 284 -2.20 -38.65 6.52
CA ARG A 284 -1.30 -39.64 7.13
C ARG A 284 0.00 -39.82 6.35
N THR A 285 1.12 -39.96 7.05
CA THR A 285 2.47 -40.02 6.45
C THR A 285 3.10 -41.41 6.47
N ALA A 286 2.59 -42.32 7.32
CA ALA A 286 3.02 -43.70 7.43
C ALA A 286 1.96 -44.53 8.17
N MET A 287 1.94 -45.84 7.95
CA MET A 287 1.16 -46.78 8.77
C MET A 287 1.59 -46.74 10.24
N ALA A 288 0.75 -47.26 11.15
CA ALA A 288 1.11 -47.42 12.57
C ALA A 288 2.43 -48.19 12.76
N SER A 289 2.67 -49.18 11.89
CA SER A 289 3.90 -49.99 11.81
C SER A 289 5.15 -49.19 11.43
N GLY A 290 5.01 -47.95 10.95
CA GLY A 290 6.09 -47.14 10.40
C GLY A 290 6.31 -47.32 8.88
N GLU A 291 5.55 -48.21 8.22
CA GLU A 291 5.61 -48.40 6.77
C GLU A 291 5.14 -47.13 6.03
N SER A 292 6.02 -46.52 5.24
CA SER A 292 5.80 -45.21 4.59
C SER A 292 6.11 -45.19 3.08
N LYS A 293 6.73 -46.25 2.53
CA LYS A 293 7.18 -46.35 1.14
C LYS A 293 6.18 -47.15 0.29
N TRP A 294 5.49 -46.59 -0.70
CA TRP A 294 5.36 -45.18 -1.08
C TRP A 294 3.88 -44.78 -1.08
N ILE A 295 3.54 -43.78 -0.27
CA ILE A 295 2.19 -43.19 -0.26
C ILE A 295 1.95 -42.45 -1.59
N THR A 296 2.86 -41.56 -1.98
CA THR A 296 2.76 -40.75 -3.21
C THR A 296 3.27 -41.47 -4.46
N SER A 297 2.79 -41.03 -5.62
CA SER A 297 3.07 -41.61 -6.94
C SER A 297 4.51 -41.39 -7.44
N PRO A 298 4.96 -42.14 -8.46
CA PRO A 298 6.24 -41.90 -9.13
C PRO A 298 6.38 -40.47 -9.69
N LEU A 299 5.28 -39.87 -10.16
CA LEU A 299 5.28 -38.52 -10.73
C LEU A 299 5.54 -37.45 -9.66
N ALA A 300 4.94 -37.59 -8.48
CA ALA A 300 5.26 -36.74 -7.33
C ALA A 300 6.72 -36.91 -6.88
N ARG A 301 7.27 -38.13 -6.90
CA ARG A 301 8.68 -38.35 -6.56
C ARG A 301 9.65 -37.71 -7.55
N ARG A 302 9.32 -37.72 -8.85
CA ARG A 302 10.07 -36.98 -9.88
C ARG A 302 10.03 -35.46 -9.65
N ASP A 303 8.89 -34.94 -9.23
CA ASP A 303 8.76 -33.52 -8.88
C ASP A 303 9.62 -33.16 -7.65
N VAL A 304 9.64 -34.02 -6.62
CA VAL A 304 10.55 -33.89 -5.46
C VAL A 304 12.02 -33.92 -5.89
N GLN A 305 12.41 -34.78 -6.84
CA GLN A 305 13.79 -34.81 -7.37
C GLN A 305 14.19 -33.47 -7.99
N ARG A 306 13.26 -32.81 -8.70
CA ARG A 306 13.48 -31.46 -9.26
C ARG A 306 13.69 -30.42 -8.16
N GLN A 307 12.93 -30.49 -7.05
CA GLN A 307 13.08 -29.55 -5.92
C GLN A 307 14.39 -29.78 -5.15
N ARG A 308 14.76 -31.04 -4.91
CA ARG A 308 16.08 -31.40 -4.35
C ARG A 308 17.23 -30.82 -5.16
N ALA A 309 17.13 -30.88 -6.49
CA ALA A 309 18.17 -30.36 -7.39
C ALA A 309 18.37 -28.83 -7.28
N GLN A 310 17.31 -28.08 -6.97
CA GLN A 310 17.35 -26.61 -6.83
C GLN A 310 17.82 -26.17 -5.43
N SER A 311 17.71 -27.05 -4.44
CA SER A 311 17.99 -26.73 -3.05
C SER A 311 19.50 -26.66 -2.78
N ALA A 312 19.93 -25.79 -1.88
CA ALA A 312 21.34 -25.77 -1.47
C ALA A 312 21.65 -26.93 -0.51
N ALA A 313 20.72 -27.24 0.39
CA ALA A 313 20.80 -28.34 1.31
C ALA A 313 19.48 -29.11 1.44
N ILE A 314 19.57 -30.38 1.84
CA ILE A 314 18.44 -31.21 2.28
C ILE A 314 18.62 -31.48 3.77
N LEU A 315 17.58 -31.26 4.57
CA LEU A 315 17.61 -31.49 6.01
C LEU A 315 16.66 -32.63 6.42
N SER A 316 17.13 -33.50 7.30
CA SER A 316 16.35 -34.60 7.87
C SER A 316 16.75 -34.90 9.31
N SER A 317 16.08 -35.88 9.91
CA SER A 317 16.33 -36.34 11.28
C SER A 317 17.04 -37.69 11.30
N ASP A 318 17.80 -37.95 12.36
CA ASP A 318 18.35 -39.26 12.66
C ASP A 318 17.27 -40.36 12.71
N ALA A 319 16.07 -40.06 13.22
CA ALA A 319 14.95 -40.99 13.24
C ALA A 319 14.55 -41.45 11.83
N THR A 320 14.51 -40.53 10.86
CA THR A 320 14.28 -40.86 9.45
C THR A 320 15.44 -41.68 8.88
N VAL A 321 16.69 -41.33 9.22
CA VAL A 321 17.87 -42.09 8.74
C VAL A 321 17.86 -43.53 9.24
N LEU A 322 17.55 -43.74 10.53
CA LEU A 322 17.51 -45.06 11.15
C LEU A 322 16.36 -45.92 10.61
N ALA A 323 15.19 -45.31 10.35
CA ALA A 323 14.02 -46.03 9.85
C ALA A 323 14.13 -46.39 8.36
N ASP A 324 14.58 -45.45 7.52
CA ASP A 324 14.47 -45.55 6.07
C ASP A 324 15.79 -45.77 5.34
N ASN A 325 16.93 -45.58 6.02
CA ASN A 325 18.29 -45.55 5.46
C ASN A 325 18.36 -44.82 4.10
N PRO A 326 17.87 -43.57 3.99
CA PRO A 326 17.75 -42.87 2.72
C PRO A 326 19.11 -42.36 2.24
N SER A 327 19.29 -42.27 0.92
CA SER A 327 20.46 -41.60 0.33
C SER A 327 20.36 -40.07 0.38
N LEU A 328 19.14 -39.51 0.35
CA LEU A 328 18.84 -38.08 0.21
C LEU A 328 19.67 -37.38 -0.90
N THR A 329 19.82 -38.06 -2.04
CA THR A 329 20.52 -37.56 -3.22
C THR A 329 19.54 -37.10 -4.31
N VAL A 330 20.08 -36.31 -5.24
CA VAL A 330 19.48 -36.05 -6.54
C VAL A 330 19.87 -37.18 -7.49
N ARG A 331 18.87 -37.83 -8.09
CA ARG A 331 19.04 -38.90 -9.08
C ARG A 331 18.70 -38.33 -10.46
N TRP A 332 19.73 -38.11 -11.27
CA TRP A 332 19.59 -37.42 -12.55
C TRP A 332 18.62 -38.11 -13.51
N ASP A 333 18.63 -39.44 -13.55
CA ASP A 333 17.75 -40.24 -14.40
C ASP A 333 16.26 -40.14 -14.00
N GLU A 334 15.97 -39.71 -12.75
CA GLU A 334 14.60 -39.49 -12.28
C GLU A 334 14.11 -38.06 -12.53
N LEU A 335 14.95 -37.15 -13.05
CA LEU A 335 14.52 -35.81 -13.46
C LEU A 335 13.69 -35.88 -14.75
N ASP A 336 12.78 -34.93 -14.93
CA ASP A 336 12.03 -34.82 -16.19
C ASP A 336 12.90 -34.30 -17.35
N SER A 337 12.45 -34.56 -18.58
CA SER A 337 13.19 -34.22 -19.79
C SER A 337 13.50 -32.72 -19.93
N ALA A 338 12.63 -31.83 -19.44
CA ALA A 338 12.87 -30.39 -19.51
C ALA A 338 13.99 -29.96 -18.54
N SER A 339 14.05 -30.59 -17.36
CA SER A 339 15.16 -30.39 -16.40
C SER A 339 16.47 -30.96 -16.94
N GLN A 340 16.46 -32.18 -17.50
CA GLN A 340 17.65 -32.81 -18.09
C GLN A 340 18.23 -32.00 -19.26
N ALA A 341 17.38 -31.34 -20.06
CA ALA A 341 17.81 -30.53 -21.20
C ALA A 341 18.67 -29.31 -20.81
N ILE A 342 18.49 -28.78 -19.59
CA ILE A 342 19.22 -27.60 -19.10
C ILE A 342 20.21 -27.92 -17.97
N TYR A 343 20.22 -29.15 -17.47
CA TYR A 343 21.08 -29.61 -16.39
C TYR A 343 21.79 -30.91 -16.80
N PRO A 344 22.93 -30.82 -17.50
CA PRO A 344 23.67 -31.99 -17.96
C PRO A 344 24.15 -32.87 -16.80
N GLN A 345 24.21 -34.18 -16.99
CA GLN A 345 24.59 -35.14 -15.94
C GLN A 345 25.99 -34.89 -15.38
N GLN A 346 26.93 -34.45 -16.21
CA GLN A 346 28.30 -34.12 -15.81
C GLN A 346 28.39 -32.95 -14.83
N ASP A 347 27.37 -32.07 -14.81
CA ASP A 347 27.30 -30.90 -13.95
C ASP A 347 26.50 -31.18 -12.66
N LEU A 348 26.06 -32.43 -12.45
CA LEU A 348 25.25 -32.84 -11.32
C LEU A 348 25.92 -32.50 -9.98
N ARG A 349 25.36 -31.49 -9.33
CA ARG A 349 25.63 -31.08 -7.96
C ARG A 349 24.69 -31.80 -7.00
N GLN A 350 25.26 -32.46 -5.99
CA GLN A 350 24.50 -32.97 -4.86
C GLN A 350 24.27 -31.84 -3.83
N PRO A 351 23.04 -31.64 -3.33
CA PRO A 351 22.79 -30.73 -2.22
C PRO A 351 23.49 -31.24 -0.95
N ILE A 352 23.87 -30.31 -0.08
CA ILE A 352 24.46 -30.65 1.23
C ILE A 352 23.40 -31.38 2.04
N ARG A 353 23.70 -32.55 2.59
CA ARG A 353 22.76 -33.31 3.42
C ARG A 353 22.98 -32.98 4.88
N ILE A 354 21.96 -32.51 5.58
CA ILE A 354 22.04 -32.11 6.98
C ILE A 354 21.18 -33.07 7.79
N VAL A 355 21.75 -33.67 8.83
CA VAL A 355 21.04 -34.62 9.70
C VAL A 355 21.09 -34.12 11.13
N LEU A 356 19.92 -33.95 11.74
CA LEU A 356 19.80 -33.72 13.18
C LEU A 356 20.03 -35.03 13.92
N ASP A 357 21.14 -35.12 14.65
CA ASP A 357 21.58 -36.34 15.33
C ASP A 357 22.02 -36.03 16.76
N ARG A 358 21.09 -35.57 17.59
CA ARG A 358 21.37 -35.14 18.97
C ARG A 358 22.12 -36.19 19.80
N GLN A 359 21.80 -37.46 19.57
CA GLN A 359 22.29 -38.59 20.37
C GLN A 359 23.42 -39.38 19.70
N ASN A 360 23.99 -38.88 18.60
CA ASN A 360 25.06 -39.54 17.84
C ASN A 360 24.71 -40.98 17.42
N ARG A 361 23.46 -41.19 16.96
CA ARG A 361 22.93 -42.51 16.59
C ARG A 361 23.22 -42.88 15.14
N VAL A 362 23.45 -41.89 14.28
CA VAL A 362 23.85 -42.15 12.89
C VAL A 362 25.25 -42.73 12.89
N THR A 363 25.47 -43.77 12.09
CA THR A 363 26.76 -44.46 11.95
C THR A 363 27.34 -44.30 10.54
N PRO A 364 28.67 -44.48 10.35
CA PRO A 364 29.31 -44.38 9.04
C PRO A 364 28.79 -45.35 7.96
N GLN A 365 28.08 -46.42 8.34
CA GLN A 365 27.54 -47.42 7.40
C GLN A 365 26.21 -47.00 6.75
N HIS A 366 25.58 -45.92 7.22
CA HIS A 366 24.33 -45.44 6.65
C HIS A 366 24.54 -44.90 5.22
N GLN A 367 23.55 -45.12 4.34
CA GLN A 367 23.60 -44.72 2.94
C GLN A 367 23.84 -43.22 2.76
N ILE A 368 23.27 -42.39 3.62
CA ILE A 368 23.44 -40.94 3.60
C ILE A 368 24.91 -40.48 3.78
N ILE A 369 25.75 -41.35 4.36
CA ILE A 369 27.18 -41.11 4.59
C ILE A 369 28.02 -41.65 3.44
N ALA A 370 27.67 -42.83 2.92
CA ALA A 370 28.42 -43.48 1.84
C ALA A 370 28.27 -42.82 0.47
N ASN A 371 27.22 -42.03 0.26
CA ASN A 371 26.91 -41.40 -1.03
C ASN A 371 27.73 -40.11 -1.29
N PRO A 372 28.06 -39.80 -2.57
CA PRO A 372 28.86 -38.64 -2.93
C PRO A 372 28.20 -37.32 -2.53
N GLY A 373 29.00 -36.30 -2.19
CA GLY A 373 28.55 -34.99 -1.71
C GLY A 373 28.85 -34.78 -0.22
N GLN A 374 28.56 -33.58 0.28
CA GLN A 374 28.80 -33.25 1.68
C GLN A 374 27.62 -33.67 2.56
N THR A 375 27.93 -34.21 3.74
CA THR A 375 26.94 -34.51 4.78
C THR A 375 27.34 -33.82 6.09
N TRP A 376 26.45 -33.03 6.67
CA TRP A 376 26.64 -32.32 7.93
C TRP A 376 25.77 -32.95 9.02
N LEU A 377 26.40 -33.39 10.11
CA LEU A 377 25.74 -33.98 11.26
C LEU A 377 25.60 -32.90 12.35
N ALA A 378 24.39 -32.40 12.57
CA ALA A 378 24.09 -31.43 13.62
C ALA A 378 23.91 -32.17 14.96
N ARG A 379 24.80 -31.92 15.91
CA ARG A 379 24.98 -32.69 17.15
C ARG A 379 25.13 -31.76 18.35
N SER A 380 24.75 -32.21 19.55
CA SER A 380 24.99 -31.45 20.78
C SER A 380 26.41 -31.64 21.31
N GLN A 381 27.04 -32.76 20.97
CA GLN A 381 28.41 -33.10 21.32
C GLN A 381 29.09 -33.81 20.16
N ALA A 382 30.40 -33.60 20.01
CA ALA A 382 31.17 -34.25 18.97
C ALA A 382 31.25 -35.76 19.24
N ASP A 383 31.20 -36.55 18.17
CA ASP A 383 31.46 -37.98 18.20
C ASP A 383 32.91 -38.26 17.82
N GLU A 384 33.50 -39.24 18.48
CA GLU A 384 34.91 -39.62 18.33
C GLU A 384 35.13 -40.67 17.23
N GLN A 385 34.05 -41.19 16.62
CA GLN A 385 34.15 -42.12 15.49
C GLN A 385 34.87 -41.50 14.29
N HIS A 386 35.53 -42.35 13.51
CA HIS A 386 36.12 -41.94 12.25
C HIS A 386 35.05 -41.78 11.17
N TRP A 387 35.00 -40.59 10.57
CA TRP A 387 34.06 -40.23 9.52
C TRP A 387 34.79 -40.01 8.18
N PRO A 388 34.16 -40.31 7.02
CA PRO A 388 34.72 -39.99 5.71
C PRO A 388 34.94 -38.48 5.51
N ASP A 389 35.88 -38.08 4.66
CA ASP A 389 36.24 -36.67 4.38
C ASP A 389 35.06 -35.76 3.96
N GLY A 390 34.00 -36.35 3.41
CA GLY A 390 32.77 -35.64 3.02
C GLY A 390 31.81 -35.32 4.17
N VAL A 391 32.12 -35.76 5.40
CA VAL A 391 31.25 -35.60 6.57
C VAL A 391 31.81 -34.55 7.52
N GLU A 392 30.97 -33.59 7.91
CA GLU A 392 31.30 -32.57 8.90
C GLU A 392 30.35 -32.67 10.09
N GLN A 393 30.86 -32.46 11.32
CA GLN A 393 30.03 -32.39 12.51
C GLN A 393 29.81 -30.93 12.90
N LEU A 394 28.55 -30.51 13.01
CA LEU A 394 28.16 -29.16 13.44
C LEU A 394 27.66 -29.21 14.88
N LEU A 395 28.37 -28.53 15.79
CA LEU A 395 27.95 -28.41 17.18
C LEU A 395 26.86 -27.36 17.32
N VAL A 396 25.68 -27.80 17.75
CA VAL A 396 24.50 -26.97 17.98
C VAL A 396 24.12 -27.09 19.46
N PRO A 397 23.96 -25.96 20.17
CA PRO A 397 23.57 -25.99 21.58
C PRO A 397 22.20 -26.63 21.76
N GLU A 398 21.96 -27.17 22.95
CA GLU A 398 20.63 -27.65 23.31
C GLU A 398 19.79 -26.53 23.93
N HIS A 399 18.51 -26.49 23.57
CA HIS A 399 17.48 -25.66 24.18
C HIS A 399 16.32 -26.57 24.60
N ASN A 400 15.94 -26.53 25.89
CA ASN A 400 14.90 -27.41 26.48
C ASN A 400 15.11 -28.91 26.20
N GLY A 401 16.36 -29.38 26.18
CA GLY A 401 16.71 -30.79 25.97
C GLY A 401 16.67 -31.26 24.50
N HIS A 402 16.45 -30.35 23.55
CA HIS A 402 16.49 -30.59 22.11
C HIS A 402 17.56 -29.72 21.45
N LEU A 403 18.00 -30.06 20.23
CA LEU A 403 18.91 -29.18 19.48
C LEU A 403 18.18 -27.87 19.13
N ASP A 404 18.85 -26.74 19.35
CA ASP A 404 18.31 -25.43 19.01
C ASP A 404 18.26 -25.23 17.49
N LEU A 405 17.07 -25.35 16.92
CA LEU A 405 16.84 -25.22 15.48
C LEU A 405 17.14 -23.80 14.98
N VAL A 406 16.90 -22.76 15.78
CA VAL A 406 17.16 -21.37 15.38
C VAL A 406 18.67 -21.16 15.22
N VAL A 407 19.45 -21.60 16.22
CA VAL A 407 20.92 -21.52 16.15
C VAL A 407 21.48 -22.34 14.99
N LEU A 408 20.93 -23.53 14.73
CA LEU A 408 21.31 -24.31 13.56
C LEU A 408 21.09 -23.50 12.27
N MET A 409 19.91 -22.92 12.06
CA MET A 409 19.63 -22.16 10.84
C MET A 409 20.55 -20.94 10.69
N MET A 410 20.89 -20.26 11.79
CA MET A 410 21.90 -19.19 11.80
C MET A 410 23.29 -19.70 11.39
N GLN A 411 23.72 -20.85 11.90
CA GLN A 411 25.00 -21.46 11.52
C GLN A 411 25.02 -21.84 10.03
N LEU A 412 23.91 -22.38 9.50
CA LEU A 412 23.78 -22.70 8.07
C LEU A 412 23.86 -21.44 7.20
N GLY A 413 23.19 -20.35 7.62
CA GLY A 413 23.27 -19.06 6.94
C GLY A 413 24.70 -18.48 6.89
N LYS A 414 25.42 -18.52 8.03
CA LYS A 414 26.85 -18.14 8.10
C LYS A 414 27.74 -18.98 7.18
N ARG A 415 27.38 -20.25 6.97
CA ARG A 415 28.04 -21.18 6.04
C ARG A 415 27.53 -21.05 4.60
N GLN A 416 26.83 -19.97 4.28
CA GLN A 416 26.38 -19.65 2.93
C GLN A 416 25.34 -20.63 2.35
N VAL A 417 24.53 -21.29 3.19
CA VAL A 417 23.38 -22.08 2.71
C VAL A 417 22.23 -21.13 2.36
N ASN A 418 21.81 -21.10 1.08
CA ASN A 418 20.70 -20.25 0.61
C ASN A 418 19.33 -20.83 0.95
N SER A 419 19.15 -22.12 0.74
CA SER A 419 17.86 -22.80 0.90
C SER A 419 18.03 -24.20 1.48
N VAL A 420 17.06 -24.59 2.31
CA VAL A 420 17.01 -25.89 2.97
C VAL A 420 15.70 -26.56 2.62
N TRP A 421 15.79 -27.70 1.95
CA TRP A 421 14.65 -28.58 1.67
C TRP A 421 14.53 -29.63 2.75
N VAL A 422 13.47 -29.57 3.55
CA VAL A 422 13.27 -30.45 4.68
C VAL A 422 12.44 -31.65 4.26
N GLU A 423 13.01 -32.84 4.47
CA GLU A 423 12.30 -34.11 4.37
C GLU A 423 12.39 -34.84 5.71
N ALA A 424 11.29 -34.81 6.46
CA ALA A 424 11.27 -35.27 7.82
C ALA A 424 9.96 -35.97 8.19
N GLY A 425 9.98 -36.68 9.31
CA GLY A 425 8.79 -37.20 9.96
C GLY A 425 8.03 -36.11 10.74
N ALA A 426 6.88 -36.50 11.29
CA ALA A 426 5.92 -35.62 11.95
C ALA A 426 6.52 -34.76 13.07
N THR A 427 7.45 -35.31 13.87
CA THR A 427 8.08 -34.62 15.01
C THR A 427 8.93 -33.42 14.57
N LEU A 428 9.83 -33.59 13.60
CA LEU A 428 10.69 -32.49 13.13
C LEU A 428 9.91 -31.49 12.28
N ALA A 429 8.93 -31.95 11.49
CA ALA A 429 7.99 -31.06 10.81
C ALA A 429 7.27 -30.15 11.82
N GLY A 430 6.74 -30.73 12.89
CA GLY A 430 6.11 -30.01 14.00
C GLY A 430 7.04 -29.00 14.67
N ALA A 431 8.25 -29.42 15.03
CA ALA A 431 9.23 -28.55 15.69
C ALA A 431 9.62 -27.34 14.84
N LEU A 432 9.77 -27.49 13.52
CA LEU A 432 10.07 -26.38 12.61
C LEU A 432 8.89 -25.40 12.47
N LEU A 433 7.67 -25.93 12.40
CA LEU A 433 6.44 -25.13 12.35
C LEU A 433 6.25 -24.33 13.64
N GLN A 434 6.43 -24.96 14.79
CA GLN A 434 6.34 -24.31 16.10
C GLN A 434 7.41 -23.25 16.33
N ALA A 435 8.62 -23.47 15.83
CA ALA A 435 9.70 -22.49 15.89
C ALA A 435 9.50 -21.32 14.91
N GLY A 436 8.46 -21.34 14.08
CA GLY A 436 8.22 -20.29 13.07
C GLY A 436 9.29 -20.23 11.98
N LEU A 437 10.01 -21.33 11.72
CA LEU A 437 11.16 -21.33 10.82
C LEU A 437 10.82 -21.67 9.36
N VAL A 438 9.66 -22.27 9.11
CA VAL A 438 9.24 -22.72 7.76
C VAL A 438 8.75 -21.55 6.92
N ASP A 439 9.40 -21.24 5.80
CA ASP A 439 8.94 -20.17 4.89
C ASP A 439 7.91 -20.65 3.86
N GLU A 440 7.95 -21.93 3.51
CA GLU A 440 7.03 -22.53 2.53
C GLU A 440 6.78 -23.99 2.86
N LEU A 441 5.52 -24.39 2.79
CA LEU A 441 5.04 -25.74 3.00
C LEU A 441 4.66 -26.36 1.65
N ILE A 442 5.25 -27.50 1.30
CA ILE A 442 4.90 -28.25 0.08
C ILE A 442 4.29 -29.59 0.48
N VAL A 443 2.99 -29.74 0.26
CA VAL A 443 2.23 -30.95 0.65
C VAL A 443 1.82 -31.73 -0.59
N TYR A 444 2.32 -32.96 -0.72
CA TYR A 444 1.86 -33.90 -1.73
C TYR A 444 0.77 -34.80 -1.13
N VAL A 445 -0.46 -34.69 -1.64
CA VAL A 445 -1.62 -35.45 -1.19
C VAL A 445 -1.95 -36.55 -2.20
N ALA A 446 -1.77 -37.80 -1.80
CA ALA A 446 -2.14 -38.97 -2.60
C ALA A 446 -3.62 -39.34 -2.39
N PRO A 447 -4.34 -39.82 -3.43
CA PRO A 447 -5.73 -40.24 -3.33
C PRO A 447 -5.85 -41.62 -2.65
N LYS A 448 -5.42 -41.71 -1.39
CA LYS A 448 -5.43 -42.90 -0.53
C LYS A 448 -6.00 -42.54 0.85
N LEU A 449 -6.51 -43.52 1.58
CA LEU A 449 -6.91 -43.40 2.99
C LEU A 449 -6.17 -44.46 3.80
N LEU A 450 -5.54 -44.10 4.92
CA LEU A 450 -4.75 -45.02 5.76
C LEU A 450 -5.38 -45.31 7.12
N GLY A 451 -6.37 -44.52 7.54
CA GLY A 451 -7.08 -44.69 8.80
C GLY A 451 -6.45 -43.94 9.97
N ASN A 452 -7.17 -43.94 11.09
CA ASN A 452 -6.88 -43.17 12.30
C ASN A 452 -5.61 -43.61 13.05
N ASP A 453 -5.26 -44.89 12.98
CA ASP A 453 -4.09 -45.46 13.67
C ASP A 453 -2.76 -45.13 12.97
N ALA A 454 -2.82 -44.63 11.73
CA ALA A 454 -1.66 -44.20 10.97
C ALA A 454 -1.08 -42.89 11.53
N ARG A 455 0.21 -42.64 11.29
CA ARG A 455 0.91 -41.47 11.82
C ARG A 455 0.42 -40.19 11.14
N GLY A 456 0.10 -39.17 11.96
CA GLY A 456 -0.36 -37.87 11.48
C GLY A 456 0.73 -37.07 10.77
N LEU A 457 0.30 -35.99 10.10
CA LEU A 457 1.15 -35.18 9.22
C LEU A 457 2.27 -34.43 9.96
N CYS A 458 1.96 -33.87 11.13
CA CYS A 458 2.90 -33.18 12.01
C CYS A 458 2.44 -33.30 13.47
N GLU A 459 3.37 -33.17 14.40
CA GLU A 459 3.09 -33.14 15.84
C GLU A 459 3.17 -31.68 16.32
N LEU A 460 2.02 -31.09 16.68
CA LEU A 460 1.93 -29.70 17.16
C LEU A 460 1.44 -29.67 18.61
N PRO A 461 2.29 -30.01 19.61
CA PRO A 461 1.91 -29.92 21.02
C PRO A 461 1.62 -28.47 21.44
N GLY A 462 0.66 -28.27 22.35
CA GLY A 462 0.38 -26.96 22.95
C GLY A 462 -0.67 -26.10 22.24
N LEU A 463 -1.38 -26.65 21.25
CA LEU A 463 -2.59 -26.02 20.69
C LEU A 463 -3.80 -26.38 21.57
N GLU A 464 -4.38 -25.41 22.27
CA GLU A 464 -5.53 -25.61 23.16
C GLU A 464 -6.83 -25.06 22.54
N LYS A 465 -6.73 -24.02 21.72
CA LYS A 465 -7.83 -23.35 21.03
C LYS A 465 -7.58 -23.30 19.53
N LEU A 466 -8.65 -23.16 18.75
CA LEU A 466 -8.54 -23.05 17.29
C LEU A 466 -7.70 -21.84 16.84
N ALA A 467 -7.73 -20.74 17.60
CA ALA A 467 -6.94 -19.55 17.34
C ALA A 467 -5.42 -19.75 17.52
N ASP A 468 -4.99 -20.82 18.18
CA ASP A 468 -3.57 -21.15 18.34
C ASP A 468 -3.00 -21.82 17.07
N ALA A 469 -3.88 -22.28 16.15
CA ALA A 469 -3.49 -23.02 14.97
C ALA A 469 -2.69 -22.13 13.99
N PRO A 470 -1.51 -22.58 13.51
CA PRO A 470 -0.76 -21.84 12.51
C PRO A 470 -1.56 -21.68 11.21
N GLU A 471 -1.69 -20.45 10.73
CA GLU A 471 -2.40 -20.12 9.50
C GLU A 471 -1.49 -20.13 8.28
N PHE A 472 -2.04 -20.47 7.12
CA PHE A 472 -1.31 -20.54 5.85
C PHE A 472 -2.18 -20.02 4.70
N SER A 473 -1.53 -19.42 3.70
CA SER A 473 -2.15 -19.03 2.43
C SER A 473 -1.70 -19.98 1.32
N PHE A 474 -2.64 -20.37 0.45
CA PHE A 474 -2.31 -21.15 -0.75
C PHE A 474 -1.66 -20.26 -1.80
N SER A 475 -0.43 -20.60 -2.18
CA SER A 475 0.29 -19.92 -3.27
C SER A 475 0.15 -20.64 -4.61
N GLU A 476 0.04 -21.97 -4.61
CA GLU A 476 -0.22 -22.78 -5.80
C GLU A 476 -0.90 -24.10 -5.41
N VAL A 477 -1.85 -24.54 -6.24
CA VAL A 477 -2.46 -25.87 -6.17
C VAL A 477 -2.39 -26.48 -7.56
N ARG A 478 -1.70 -27.61 -7.69
CA ARG A 478 -1.58 -28.30 -8.97
C ARG A 478 -1.63 -29.81 -8.84
N GLN A 479 -2.09 -30.46 -9.90
CA GLN A 479 -2.09 -31.91 -9.99
C GLN A 479 -0.73 -32.43 -10.50
N VAL A 480 -0.20 -33.47 -9.87
CA VAL A 480 1.05 -34.15 -10.25
C VAL A 480 0.78 -35.63 -10.43
N GLY A 481 0.35 -36.01 -11.64
CA GLY A 481 -0.14 -37.37 -11.88
C GLY A 481 -1.46 -37.61 -11.13
N PRO A 482 -1.57 -38.68 -10.33
CA PRO A 482 -2.77 -38.91 -9.52
C PRO A 482 -2.78 -38.11 -8.20
N ASP A 483 -1.65 -37.48 -7.81
CA ASP A 483 -1.53 -36.75 -6.54
C ASP A 483 -1.83 -35.25 -6.73
N LEU A 484 -2.19 -34.57 -5.65
CA LEU A 484 -2.20 -33.10 -5.58
C LEU A 484 -0.90 -32.60 -4.93
N CYS A 485 -0.36 -31.49 -5.42
CA CYS A 485 0.74 -30.77 -4.80
C CYS A 485 0.23 -29.38 -4.40
N LEU A 486 0.32 -29.08 -3.11
CA LEU A 486 -0.13 -27.84 -2.49
C LEU A 486 1.10 -27.06 -2.03
N HIS A 487 1.28 -25.84 -2.50
CA HIS A 487 2.29 -24.91 -2.01
C HIS A 487 1.63 -23.86 -1.14
N LEU A 488 2.06 -23.75 0.11
CA LEU A 488 1.51 -22.82 1.09
C LEU A 488 2.60 -21.96 1.71
N THR A 489 2.26 -20.73 2.05
CA THR A 489 3.12 -19.81 2.81
C THR A 489 2.45 -19.49 4.14
N PRO A 490 3.16 -19.53 5.28
CA PRO A 490 2.57 -19.20 6.57
C PRO A 490 2.04 -17.76 6.58
N ILE A 491 0.87 -17.60 7.16
CA ILE A 491 0.31 -16.31 7.57
C ILE A 491 0.69 -16.18 9.04
N TYR A 492 1.85 -15.60 9.30
CA TYR A 492 2.18 -15.24 10.67
C TYR A 492 1.20 -14.15 11.09
N GLY A 493 0.20 -14.50 11.90
CA GLY A 493 -0.56 -13.52 12.66
C GLY A 493 0.46 -12.64 13.37
N ARG A 494 0.49 -11.35 13.02
CA ARG A 494 1.55 -10.37 13.33
C ARG A 494 2.05 -10.51 14.78
N GLN A 495 2.99 -11.41 15.04
CA GLN A 495 3.87 -11.28 16.18
C GLN A 495 4.68 -10.03 15.89
N LYS A 496 4.53 -9.03 16.76
CA LYS A 496 5.34 -7.80 16.76
C LYS A 496 6.79 -8.19 16.52
N ILE A 497 7.27 -8.00 15.29
CA ILE A 497 8.70 -7.86 15.06
C ILE A 497 9.07 -6.64 15.90
N MET A 498 9.84 -6.87 16.97
CA MET A 498 10.49 -5.77 17.65
C MET A 498 11.39 -5.14 16.61
N ASN A 499 11.14 -3.88 16.25
CA ASN A 499 12.04 -3.11 15.40
C ASN A 499 13.40 -3.01 16.13
N ILE A 500 14.38 -3.82 15.73
CA ILE A 500 15.75 -3.73 16.24
C ILE A 500 16.49 -2.70 15.38
N ILE A 501 16.64 -1.48 15.91
CA ILE A 501 17.47 -0.45 15.28
C ILE A 501 18.91 -0.66 15.74
N GLU A 502 19.77 -1.23 14.87
CA GLU A 502 21.21 -1.31 15.12
C GLU A 502 21.92 -0.06 14.60
N ALA A 503 22.68 0.62 15.46
CA ALA A 503 23.38 1.84 15.10
C ALA A 503 24.72 1.55 14.39
N ALA A 504 25.05 2.31 13.34
CA ALA A 504 26.40 2.29 12.77
C ALA A 504 27.41 2.95 13.72
N VAL A 505 28.68 2.54 13.68
CA VAL A 505 29.72 3.10 14.58
C VAL A 505 30.61 4.15 13.87
N ALA A 506 30.69 4.12 12.54
CA ALA A 506 31.52 5.05 11.77
C ALA A 506 30.81 6.39 11.53
N THR A 507 31.37 7.50 12.04
CA THR A 507 30.84 8.86 11.87
C THR A 507 31.96 9.88 11.66
N PRO A 508 32.58 9.94 10.47
CA PRO A 508 33.80 10.71 10.23
C PRO A 508 33.68 12.23 10.51
N ASP A 509 32.46 12.75 10.44
CA ASP A 509 32.14 14.16 10.63
C ASP A 509 31.52 14.47 12.01
N ALA A 510 31.41 13.48 12.90
CA ALA A 510 30.91 13.71 14.26
C ALA A 510 31.78 14.73 15.01
N ARG A 511 31.13 15.64 15.74
CA ARG A 511 31.77 16.62 16.63
C ARG A 511 31.58 16.17 18.07
N VAL A 512 32.62 15.69 18.73
CA VAL A 512 32.51 15.07 20.06
C VAL A 512 33.29 15.88 21.09
N ALA A 513 32.64 16.21 22.20
CA ALA A 513 33.31 16.77 23.36
C ALA A 513 33.54 15.67 24.42
N ILE A 514 34.70 15.67 25.06
CA ILE A 514 35.04 14.79 26.18
C ILE A 514 35.23 15.67 27.40
N THR A 515 34.40 15.49 28.42
CA THR A 515 34.62 16.07 29.75
C THR A 515 35.30 15.04 30.64
N ILE A 516 36.34 15.44 31.37
CA ILE A 516 37.14 14.51 32.16
C ILE A 516 37.55 15.06 33.52
N ALA A 517 37.38 14.26 34.57
CA ALA A 517 37.77 14.61 35.93
C ALA A 517 39.30 14.52 36.13
N ARG A 518 39.90 15.48 36.84
CA ARG A 518 41.33 15.46 37.22
C ARG A 518 41.62 14.55 38.41
N PHE A 519 40.66 14.36 39.30
CA PHE A 519 40.81 13.48 40.45
C PHE A 519 40.92 12.01 40.02
N ASN A 520 41.91 11.26 40.52
CA ASN A 520 42.31 9.92 40.01
C ASN A 520 42.89 9.95 38.58
N ASN A 521 43.70 10.97 38.25
CA ASN A 521 44.29 11.19 36.92
C ASN A 521 44.93 9.94 36.30
N PHE A 522 45.71 9.16 37.04
CA PHE A 522 46.40 7.99 36.47
C PHE A 522 45.45 6.91 35.91
N ILE A 523 44.18 6.88 36.35
CA ILE A 523 43.13 5.99 35.80
C ILE A 523 42.38 6.71 34.68
N ASN A 524 42.05 7.99 34.90
CA ASN A 524 41.27 8.77 33.95
C ASN A 524 42.06 9.05 32.64
N ASP A 525 43.38 9.15 32.70
CA ASP A 525 44.25 9.27 31.54
C ASP A 525 44.10 8.03 30.63
N SER A 526 44.08 6.82 31.20
CA SER A 526 43.84 5.59 30.44
C SER A 526 42.41 5.50 29.87
N LEU A 527 41.40 6.02 30.58
CA LEU A 527 40.04 6.15 30.04
C LEU A 527 40.01 7.14 28.85
N LEU A 528 40.72 8.26 28.96
CA LEU A 528 40.80 9.26 27.90
C LEU A 528 41.48 8.71 26.64
N GLU A 529 42.61 8.01 26.81
CA GLU A 529 43.33 7.37 25.71
C GLU A 529 42.44 6.35 24.99
N GLY A 530 41.72 5.52 25.75
CA GLY A 530 40.77 4.54 25.19
C GLY A 530 39.62 5.20 24.42
N ALA A 531 39.05 6.28 24.96
CA ALA A 531 38.00 7.03 24.29
C ALA A 531 38.49 7.65 22.97
N ILE A 532 39.68 8.27 22.99
CA ILE A 532 40.26 8.90 21.80
C ILE A 532 40.64 7.85 20.73
N ASP A 533 41.22 6.70 21.11
CA ASP A 533 41.51 5.61 20.17
C ASP A 533 40.23 5.11 19.49
N ALA A 534 39.16 4.87 20.26
CA ALA A 534 37.88 4.42 19.71
C ALA A 534 37.26 5.45 18.74
N LEU A 535 37.26 6.73 19.11
CA LEU A 535 36.76 7.81 18.23
C LEU A 535 37.54 7.89 16.91
N LYS A 536 38.87 7.77 16.95
CA LYS A 536 39.72 7.88 15.75
C LYS A 536 39.72 6.61 14.90
N ARG A 537 39.91 5.45 15.52
CA ARG A 537 40.11 4.17 14.81
C ARG A 537 38.79 3.55 14.34
N ILE A 538 37.76 3.61 15.17
CA ILE A 538 36.47 2.98 14.90
C ILE A 538 35.49 4.01 14.34
N GLY A 539 35.37 5.17 15.01
CA GLY A 539 34.50 6.26 14.57
C GLY A 539 35.00 7.04 13.34
N GLN A 540 36.30 6.94 13.01
CA GLN A 540 36.98 7.74 11.96
C GLN A 540 36.85 9.26 12.17
N VAL A 541 36.63 9.69 13.42
CA VAL A 541 36.45 11.10 13.77
C VAL A 541 37.76 11.87 13.58
N LYS A 542 37.70 12.97 12.84
CA LYS A 542 38.86 13.83 12.60
C LYS A 542 39.32 14.50 13.91
N ASP A 543 40.63 14.60 14.12
CA ASP A 543 41.23 15.21 15.33
C ASP A 543 40.66 16.59 15.68
N LYS A 544 40.42 17.43 14.67
CA LYS A 544 39.84 18.78 14.85
C LYS A 544 38.42 18.79 15.41
N ASN A 545 37.72 17.66 15.37
CA ASN A 545 36.34 17.50 15.83
C ASN A 545 36.26 16.91 17.25
N ILE A 546 37.39 16.58 17.88
CA ILE A 546 37.45 16.08 19.25
C ILE A 546 37.91 17.21 20.17
N THR A 547 37.08 17.61 21.13
CA THR A 547 37.45 18.61 22.15
C THR A 547 37.52 17.95 23.52
N VAL A 548 38.60 18.15 24.28
CA VAL A 548 38.75 17.62 25.64
C VAL A 548 38.72 18.76 26.66
N VAL A 549 37.87 18.65 27.69
CA VAL A 549 37.66 19.65 28.75
C VAL A 549 37.86 19.00 30.12
N TRP A 550 38.78 19.55 30.91
CA TRP A 550 39.12 19.03 32.23
C TRP A 550 38.36 19.73 33.35
N VAL A 551 37.73 18.96 34.23
CA VAL A 551 37.04 19.42 35.45
C VAL A 551 37.75 18.95 36.73
N PRO A 552 37.54 19.63 37.88
CA PRO A 552 38.20 19.25 39.14
C PRO A 552 37.93 17.81 39.58
N GLY A 553 36.68 17.37 39.62
CA GLY A 553 36.28 16.03 40.03
C GLY A 553 35.05 15.51 39.28
N ALA A 554 34.62 14.28 39.61
CA ALA A 554 33.48 13.65 38.95
C ALA A 554 32.15 14.38 39.21
N TYR A 555 32.03 15.09 40.34
CA TYR A 555 30.84 15.83 40.71
C TYR A 555 30.57 17.05 39.80
N GLU A 556 31.62 17.62 39.19
CA GLU A 556 31.51 18.77 38.28
C GLU A 556 31.28 18.37 36.81
N LEU A 557 31.36 17.08 36.48
CA LEU A 557 31.14 16.58 35.12
C LEU A 557 29.76 16.97 34.55
N PRO A 558 28.63 16.86 35.28
CA PRO A 558 27.33 17.29 34.79
C PRO A 558 27.33 18.77 34.35
N LEU A 559 27.92 19.66 35.14
CA LEU A 559 27.93 21.09 34.84
C LEU A 559 28.73 21.40 33.57
N ALA A 560 29.87 20.75 33.39
CA ALA A 560 30.67 20.93 32.18
C ALA A 560 29.99 20.31 30.94
N ALA A 561 29.36 19.15 31.10
CA ALA A 561 28.60 18.51 30.03
C ALA A 561 27.43 19.38 29.57
N ASP A 562 26.67 19.95 30.53
CA ASP A 562 25.56 20.88 30.26
C ASP A 562 26.03 22.14 29.50
N ALA A 563 27.12 22.74 29.98
CA ALA A 563 27.69 23.93 29.33
C ALA A 563 28.13 23.63 27.88
N LEU A 564 28.72 22.46 27.62
CA LEU A 564 29.13 22.04 26.28
C LEU A 564 27.94 21.71 25.39
N ALA A 565 26.94 21.01 25.93
CA ALA A 565 25.73 20.64 25.21
C ALA A 565 24.97 21.88 24.71
N LYS A 566 24.82 22.90 25.57
CA LYS A 566 24.16 24.17 25.26
C LYS A 566 24.87 25.01 24.19
N THR A 567 26.11 24.68 23.81
CA THR A 567 26.80 25.42 22.75
C THR A 567 26.29 25.12 21.34
N GLY A 568 25.60 23.98 21.14
CA GLY A 568 25.20 23.49 19.80
C GLY A 568 26.37 23.10 18.88
N LYS A 569 27.62 23.11 19.38
CA LYS A 569 28.83 22.81 18.60
C LYS A 569 29.15 21.32 18.51
N TYR A 570 28.55 20.51 19.38
CA TYR A 570 28.88 19.10 19.54
C TYR A 570 27.65 18.24 19.29
N ASP A 571 27.86 17.10 18.66
CA ASP A 571 26.85 16.09 18.37
C ASP A 571 26.73 15.07 19.52
N ALA A 572 27.74 14.96 20.39
CA ALA A 572 27.67 14.21 21.65
C ALA A 572 28.70 14.71 22.66
N VAL A 573 28.47 14.39 23.94
CA VAL A 573 29.42 14.61 25.04
C VAL A 573 29.77 13.27 25.70
N ILE A 574 31.04 12.99 25.93
CA ILE A 574 31.52 11.84 26.69
C ILE A 574 31.99 12.34 28.05
N ALA A 575 31.49 11.78 29.15
CA ALA A 575 31.91 12.16 30.50
C ALA A 575 32.74 11.05 31.14
N LEU A 576 34.02 11.34 31.42
CA LEU A 576 35.00 10.40 31.95
C LEU A 576 35.42 10.80 33.37
N GLY A 577 35.53 9.82 34.26
CA GLY A 577 36.03 10.05 35.61
C GLY A 577 36.08 8.76 36.42
N THR A 578 36.63 8.84 37.62
CA THR A 578 36.71 7.69 38.52
C THR A 578 36.40 8.10 39.95
N VAL A 579 35.44 7.43 40.56
CA VAL A 579 35.02 7.55 41.96
C VAL A 579 35.26 6.19 42.61
N ILE A 580 36.15 6.13 43.61
CA ILE A 580 36.50 4.91 44.33
C ILE A 580 35.93 5.00 45.75
N ARG A 581 35.31 3.93 46.25
CA ARG A 581 34.72 3.90 47.59
C ARG A 581 35.79 4.17 48.65
N GLY A 582 35.52 5.17 49.49
CA GLY A 582 36.26 5.45 50.71
C GLY A 582 35.47 5.05 51.97
N GLY A 583 36.01 5.33 53.15
CA GLY A 583 35.38 4.96 54.43
C GLY A 583 34.18 5.81 54.86
N THR A 584 33.60 6.64 53.97
CA THR A 584 32.49 7.55 54.29
C THR A 584 31.40 7.47 53.22
N ALA A 585 30.18 7.88 53.56
CA ALA A 585 29.04 7.95 52.64
C ALA A 585 29.22 8.97 51.49
N HIS A 586 30.36 9.67 51.44
CA HIS A 586 30.68 10.64 50.39
C HIS A 586 30.72 10.02 49.00
N PHE A 587 31.08 8.73 48.91
CA PHE A 587 31.09 7.96 47.66
C PHE A 587 29.71 7.98 46.98
N GLU A 588 28.65 7.69 47.72
CA GLU A 588 27.28 7.61 47.21
C GLU A 588 26.79 8.96 46.69
N TYR A 589 27.12 10.06 47.39
CA TYR A 589 26.72 11.40 46.97
C TYR A 589 27.43 11.84 45.68
N VAL A 590 28.72 11.54 45.54
CA VAL A 590 29.50 11.92 44.35
C VAL A 590 29.14 11.03 43.16
N ALA A 591 29.09 9.71 43.36
CA ALA A 591 28.73 8.76 42.30
C ALA A 591 27.28 8.97 41.81
N GLY A 592 26.33 9.09 42.76
CA GLY A 592 24.92 9.35 42.45
C GLY A 592 24.71 10.72 41.82
N GLY A 593 25.37 11.77 42.33
CA GLY A 593 25.30 13.13 41.77
C GLY A 593 25.83 13.22 40.34
N ALA A 594 26.96 12.58 40.06
CA ALA A 594 27.52 12.53 38.70
C ALA A 594 26.62 11.74 37.74
N SER A 595 26.14 10.56 38.14
CA SER A 595 25.28 9.72 37.31
C SER A 595 23.94 10.39 36.99
N ASN A 596 23.23 10.89 38.00
CA ASN A 596 21.92 11.53 37.80
C ASN A 596 22.05 12.85 37.05
N GLY A 597 23.10 13.63 37.34
CA GLY A 597 23.36 14.89 36.66
C GLY A 597 23.63 14.70 35.17
N LEU A 598 24.51 13.76 34.80
CA LEU A 598 24.81 13.50 33.39
C LEU A 598 23.61 12.95 32.61
N LEU A 599 22.78 12.12 33.26
CA LEU A 599 21.52 11.64 32.68
C LEU A 599 20.56 12.81 32.38
N SER A 600 20.38 13.73 33.34
CA SER A 600 19.54 14.92 33.16
C SER A 600 20.05 15.77 31.98
N VAL A 601 21.36 15.98 31.88
CA VAL A 601 21.93 16.77 30.78
C VAL A 601 21.61 16.14 29.41
N GLY A 602 21.73 14.82 29.27
CA GLY A 602 21.37 14.15 28.02
C GLY A 602 19.89 14.30 27.65
N GLN A 603 19.01 14.22 28.65
CA GLN A 603 17.56 14.38 28.47
C GLN A 603 17.18 15.83 28.13
N ASP A 604 17.76 16.81 28.82
CA ASP A 604 17.40 18.22 28.69
C ASP A 604 17.96 18.86 27.41
N SER A 605 19.15 18.42 26.98
CA SER A 605 19.83 19.00 25.82
C SER A 605 19.49 18.34 24.48
N GLY A 606 18.92 17.12 24.50
CA GLY A 606 18.63 16.35 23.30
C GLY A 606 19.86 15.86 22.53
N ILE A 607 21.08 16.01 23.10
CA ILE A 607 22.30 15.43 22.56
C ILE A 607 22.76 14.24 23.41
N PRO A 608 23.28 13.16 22.80
CA PRO A 608 23.83 12.04 23.55
C PRO A 608 24.92 12.44 24.55
N VAL A 609 24.75 12.06 25.82
CA VAL A 609 25.75 12.18 26.87
C VAL A 609 26.16 10.78 27.33
N ALA A 610 27.34 10.32 26.91
CA ALA A 610 27.84 9.00 27.24
C ALA A 610 28.50 8.98 28.62
N PHE A 611 28.10 8.00 29.44
CA PHE A 611 28.56 7.84 30.81
C PHE A 611 29.79 6.90 30.87
N GLY A 612 30.97 7.48 31.08
CA GLY A 612 32.23 6.76 31.29
C GLY A 612 32.85 7.02 32.67
N VAL A 613 32.03 7.31 33.69
CA VAL A 613 32.50 7.48 35.07
C VAL A 613 32.55 6.12 35.77
N LEU A 614 33.74 5.69 36.17
CA LEU A 614 33.93 4.47 36.95
C LEU A 614 33.51 4.68 38.40
N THR A 615 32.58 3.86 38.89
CA THR A 615 32.22 3.79 40.31
C THR A 615 32.65 2.42 40.84
N THR A 616 33.76 2.37 41.58
CA THR A 616 34.37 1.10 42.01
C THR A 616 34.58 1.04 43.51
N GLU A 617 34.62 -0.19 44.03
CA GLU A 617 34.84 -0.48 45.45
C GLU A 617 36.34 -0.40 45.79
N SER A 618 37.22 -0.59 44.81
CA SER A 618 38.67 -0.51 44.99
C SER A 618 39.39 0.12 43.79
N ILE A 619 40.66 0.43 43.99
CA ILE A 619 41.56 1.02 42.98
C ILE A 619 41.94 -0.01 41.91
N GLU A 620 42.10 -1.28 42.29
CA GLU A 620 42.40 -2.39 41.37
C GLU A 620 41.26 -2.60 40.37
N GLN A 621 40.00 -2.53 40.83
CA GLN A 621 38.83 -2.60 39.96
C GLN A 621 38.78 -1.45 38.95
N ALA A 622 39.18 -0.25 39.37
CA ALA A 622 39.21 0.92 38.50
C ALA A 622 40.29 0.79 37.42
N ILE A 623 41.49 0.31 37.80
CA ILE A 623 42.58 0.01 36.86
C ILE A 623 42.15 -1.09 35.88
N GLU A 624 41.44 -2.11 36.35
CA GLU A 624 41.02 -3.21 35.47
C GLU A 624 40.08 -2.75 34.35
N ARG A 625 39.15 -1.85 34.70
CA ARG A 625 38.13 -1.27 33.81
C ARG A 625 38.64 -0.10 32.96
N ALA A 626 39.82 0.43 33.26
CA ALA A 626 40.46 1.47 32.47
C ALA A 626 41.38 0.94 31.36
N GLY A 627 41.40 -0.39 31.11
CA GLY A 627 42.04 -0.96 29.92
C GLY A 627 42.99 -2.15 30.12
N THR A 628 42.85 -2.95 31.19
CA THR A 628 43.62 -4.21 31.31
C THR A 628 42.80 -5.42 30.85
N LYS A 629 42.29 -6.27 31.73
CA LYS A 629 41.60 -7.53 31.35
C LYS A 629 40.11 -7.34 31.01
N ALA A 630 39.46 -6.31 31.52
CA ALA A 630 38.01 -6.13 31.43
C ALA A 630 37.54 -5.17 30.31
N GLY A 631 38.44 -4.78 29.40
CA GLY A 631 38.19 -3.73 28.42
C GLY A 631 38.39 -2.32 28.98
N ASN A 632 38.35 -1.31 28.10
CA ASN A 632 38.53 0.09 28.48
C ASN A 632 37.16 0.80 28.45
N LYS A 633 36.65 1.21 29.61
CA LYS A 633 35.35 1.89 29.72
C LYS A 633 35.28 3.24 29.02
N GLY A 634 36.42 3.92 28.83
CA GLY A 634 36.47 5.12 28.00
C GLY A 634 36.23 4.81 26.52
N ALA A 635 36.78 3.71 26.02
CA ALA A 635 36.52 3.24 24.65
C ALA A 635 35.04 2.84 24.48
N GLU A 636 34.45 2.14 25.45
CA GLU A 636 33.02 1.80 25.43
C GLU A 636 32.15 3.06 25.42
N ALA A 637 32.41 4.04 26.28
CA ALA A 637 31.65 5.29 26.32
C ALA A 637 31.76 6.06 24.99
N ALA A 638 32.91 6.03 24.33
CA ALA A 638 33.08 6.60 22.99
C ALA A 638 32.26 5.87 21.93
N LEU A 639 32.22 4.53 21.95
CA LEU A 639 31.39 3.74 21.03
C LEU A 639 29.90 4.03 21.24
N THR A 640 29.46 4.08 22.50
CA THR A 640 28.08 4.46 22.84
C THR A 640 27.74 5.86 22.32
N ALA A 641 28.64 6.83 22.43
CA ALA A 641 28.41 8.17 21.88
C ALA A 641 28.25 8.14 20.35
N LEU A 642 29.09 7.38 19.63
CA LEU A 642 29.03 7.27 18.16
C LEU A 642 27.73 6.59 17.67
N GLU A 643 27.34 5.50 18.33
CA GLU A 643 26.10 4.78 18.05
C GLU A 643 24.88 5.67 18.32
N MET A 644 24.88 6.37 19.46
CA MET A 644 23.79 7.28 19.81
C MET A 644 23.74 8.51 18.89
N ILE A 645 24.87 9.00 18.37
CA ILE A 645 24.89 10.04 17.32
C ILE A 645 24.13 9.53 16.09
N ASN A 646 24.36 8.30 15.65
CA ASN A 646 23.65 7.74 14.50
C ASN A 646 22.17 7.44 14.79
N LEU A 647 21.83 6.95 15.98
CA LEU A 647 20.42 6.77 16.38
C LEU A 647 19.67 8.10 16.46
N SER A 648 20.33 9.16 16.95
CA SER A 648 19.76 10.51 17.03
C SER A 648 19.75 11.26 15.69
N LYS A 649 20.56 10.83 14.72
CA LYS A 649 20.65 11.38 13.35
C LYS A 649 19.90 10.57 12.30
N ASN A 650 19.48 9.33 12.60
CA ASN A 650 18.61 8.56 11.73
C ASN A 650 17.34 9.37 11.54
N ASP A 651 17.14 9.79 10.29
CA ASP A 651 16.02 10.63 9.92
C ASP A 651 14.72 9.84 10.18
N ILE A 652 13.62 10.54 10.43
CA ILE A 652 12.29 9.89 10.42
C ILE A 652 12.12 9.09 9.12
N ALA A 653 12.73 9.57 8.04
CA ALA A 653 12.78 8.93 6.74
C ALA A 653 13.49 7.56 6.73
N ASP A 654 14.47 7.29 7.61
CA ASP A 654 15.18 6.01 7.66
C ASP A 654 14.35 4.94 8.41
N VAL A 655 13.70 5.33 9.51
CA VAL A 655 12.74 4.48 10.24
C VAL A 655 11.52 4.18 9.35
N GLU A 656 11.09 5.18 8.61
CA GLU A 656 9.97 5.10 7.67
C GLU A 656 10.32 4.27 6.43
N TYR A 657 11.54 4.40 5.88
CA TYR A 657 12.03 3.54 4.80
C TYR A 657 12.14 2.07 5.23
N GLN A 658 12.62 1.81 6.44
CA GLN A 658 12.67 0.46 7.01
C GLN A 658 11.27 -0.12 7.23
N PHE A 659 10.33 0.68 7.77
CA PHE A 659 8.95 0.26 8.00
C PHE A 659 8.20 -0.07 6.70
N LEU A 660 8.42 0.71 5.64
CA LEU A 660 7.81 0.53 4.32
C LEU A 660 8.47 -0.60 3.50
N ALA A 661 9.75 -0.92 3.77
CA ALA A 661 10.49 -1.95 3.06
C ALA A 661 10.31 -3.36 3.63
N GLU A 662 9.89 -3.50 4.89
CA GLU A 662 9.82 -4.80 5.58
C GLU A 662 8.42 -5.42 5.67
N GLN A 663 7.36 -4.64 5.45
CA GLN A 663 5.99 -5.18 5.35
C GLN A 663 5.54 -5.27 3.89
N ASP A 664 4.87 -6.35 3.50
CA ASP A 664 4.15 -6.45 2.21
C ASP A 664 2.90 -5.57 2.29
N VAL A 665 3.11 -4.24 2.37
CA VAL A 665 2.03 -3.28 2.55
C VAL A 665 1.40 -2.97 1.21
N LYS A 666 0.59 -3.91 0.72
CA LYS A 666 -0.07 -3.77 -0.57
C LYS A 666 -1.13 -2.66 -0.62
N ASP A 667 -1.52 -2.11 0.55
CA ASP A 667 -2.62 -1.16 0.65
C ASP A 667 -2.38 0.01 1.63
N VAL A 668 -1.14 0.33 2.02
CA VAL A 668 -0.88 1.56 2.80
C VAL A 668 -0.55 2.71 1.88
N ASP A 669 -1.31 3.79 2.03
CA ASP A 669 -0.96 5.09 1.50
C ASP A 669 0.31 5.59 2.19
N VAL A 670 1.44 5.35 1.52
CA VAL A 670 2.78 5.74 1.98
C VAL A 670 2.88 7.25 2.17
N VAL A 671 2.16 8.03 1.35
CA VAL A 671 2.13 9.49 1.46
C VAL A 671 1.41 9.89 2.74
N TYR A 672 0.27 9.25 3.02
CA TYR A 672 -0.46 9.46 4.26
C TYR A 672 0.34 9.08 5.51
N PHE A 673 0.99 7.91 5.50
CA PHE A 673 1.83 7.45 6.60
C PHE A 673 3.00 8.42 6.88
N ARG A 674 3.67 8.89 5.83
CA ARG A 674 4.72 9.92 5.88
C ARG A 674 4.23 11.23 6.48
N GLU A 675 3.09 11.70 6.00
CA GLU A 675 2.47 12.94 6.46
C GLU A 675 2.13 12.86 7.94
N LEU A 676 1.58 11.72 8.38
CA LEU A 676 1.20 11.51 9.77
C LEU A 676 2.43 11.46 10.69
N LEU A 677 3.48 10.72 10.33
CA LEU A 677 4.72 10.65 11.12
C LEU A 677 5.45 12.00 11.21
N SER A 678 5.75 12.60 10.06
CA SER A 678 6.46 13.88 9.99
C SER A 678 5.63 15.01 10.60
N GLY A 679 4.32 14.98 10.38
CA GLY A 679 3.37 15.94 10.89
C GLY A 679 3.23 15.92 12.41
N VAL A 680 3.09 14.74 13.01
CA VAL A 680 3.04 14.57 14.47
C VAL A 680 4.35 15.05 15.11
N ALA A 681 5.49 14.68 14.55
CA ALA A 681 6.80 15.09 15.07
C ALA A 681 6.98 16.62 15.04
N THR A 682 6.67 17.23 13.90
CA THR A 682 6.83 18.68 13.68
C THR A 682 5.84 19.51 14.51
N ASN A 683 4.64 18.97 14.80
CA ASN A 683 3.57 19.70 15.48
C ASN A 683 3.38 19.29 16.96
N SER A 684 4.32 18.54 17.54
CA SER A 684 4.17 17.95 18.88
C SER A 684 3.78 18.94 19.99
N ALA A 685 4.36 20.15 20.00
CA ALA A 685 4.02 21.19 20.99
C ALA A 685 2.60 21.77 20.80
N TYR A 686 2.15 21.89 19.55
CA TYR A 686 0.79 22.32 19.22
C TYR A 686 -0.23 21.25 19.63
N LEU A 687 0.05 19.98 19.35
CA LEU A 687 -0.80 18.83 19.70
C LEU A 687 -0.91 18.65 21.22
N ASP A 688 0.19 18.83 21.95
CA ASP A 688 0.18 18.86 23.42
C ASP A 688 -0.72 19.98 23.95
N GLY A 689 -0.70 21.15 23.31
CA GLY A 689 -1.59 22.26 23.63
C GLY A 689 -3.07 21.93 23.37
N LEU A 690 -3.37 21.21 22.28
CA LEU A 690 -4.73 20.79 21.93
C LEU A 690 -5.32 19.76 22.90
N MET A 691 -4.52 18.80 23.38
CA MET A 691 -5.04 17.77 24.28
C MET A 691 -5.23 18.24 25.72
N LYS A 692 -4.40 19.21 26.17
CA LYS A 692 -4.31 19.64 27.57
C LYS A 692 -5.65 19.98 28.26
N PRO A 693 -6.62 20.64 27.59
CA PRO A 693 -7.93 20.94 28.20
C PRO A 693 -8.77 19.70 28.53
N TYR A 694 -8.49 18.56 27.92
CA TYR A 694 -9.33 17.35 27.96
C TYR A 694 -8.75 16.23 28.84
N LEU A 695 -7.54 16.42 29.35
CA LEU A 695 -6.86 15.44 30.21
C LEU A 695 -7.40 15.49 31.64
N SER A 696 -7.61 14.32 32.25
CA SER A 696 -7.95 14.20 33.68
C SER A 696 -6.73 14.23 34.61
N ARG A 697 -5.50 14.23 34.05
CA ARG A 697 -4.20 14.25 34.77
C ARG A 697 -3.19 15.14 34.04
N LEU A 698 -2.08 15.47 34.69
CA LEU A 698 -1.07 16.36 34.10
C LEU A 698 -0.42 15.71 32.86
N LEU A 699 0.00 16.54 31.90
CA LEU A 699 0.57 16.06 30.63
C LEU A 699 1.85 15.24 30.85
N GLU A 700 2.60 15.60 31.88
CA GLU A 700 3.85 14.97 32.32
C GLU A 700 3.61 13.59 32.99
N GLU A 701 2.37 13.30 33.39
CA GLU A 701 1.96 12.04 34.05
C GLU A 701 1.39 11.01 33.07
N LEU A 702 1.27 11.35 31.77
CA LEU A 702 0.80 10.42 30.74
C LEU A 702 1.90 9.42 30.35
N GLY A 703 1.51 8.16 30.10
CA GLY A 703 2.41 7.18 29.50
C GLY A 703 2.84 7.59 28.09
N GLN A 704 4.06 7.24 27.69
CA GLN A 704 4.60 7.64 26.37
C GLN A 704 3.74 7.13 25.20
N VAL A 705 3.18 5.93 25.33
CA VAL A 705 2.28 5.36 24.31
C VAL A 705 0.96 6.13 24.23
N GLU A 706 0.33 6.43 25.37
CA GLU A 706 -0.92 7.20 25.41
C GLU A 706 -0.72 8.59 24.80
N LYS A 707 0.41 9.24 25.14
CA LYS A 707 0.78 10.53 24.58
C LYS A 707 1.02 10.47 23.07
N ALA A 708 1.71 9.43 22.58
CA ALA A 708 1.96 9.24 21.16
C ALA A 708 0.66 8.99 20.38
N VAL A 709 -0.20 8.08 20.87
CA VAL A 709 -1.50 7.74 20.27
C VAL A 709 -2.42 8.97 20.23
N LEU A 710 -2.50 9.74 21.33
CA LEU A 710 -3.27 10.98 21.36
C LEU A 710 -2.73 12.01 20.36
N ARG A 711 -1.41 12.17 20.23
CA ARG A 711 -0.83 13.10 19.25
C ARG A 711 -1.12 12.67 17.80
N ILE A 712 -1.04 11.38 17.51
CA ILE A 712 -1.39 10.82 16.19
C ILE A 712 -2.85 11.15 15.85
N ALA A 713 -3.77 10.76 16.73
CA ALA A 713 -5.20 10.98 16.53
C ALA A 713 -5.53 12.48 16.40
N LEU A 714 -4.95 13.33 17.25
CA LEU A 714 -5.18 14.77 17.20
C LEU A 714 -4.56 15.44 15.98
N PHE A 715 -3.43 14.95 15.48
CA PHE A 715 -2.82 15.44 14.26
C PHE A 715 -3.73 15.16 13.06
N GLU A 716 -4.14 13.90 12.92
CA GLU A 716 -5.07 13.44 11.91
C GLU A 716 -6.41 14.18 11.97
N LEU A 717 -7.00 14.30 13.16
CA LEU A 717 -8.21 15.11 13.40
C LEU A 717 -8.01 16.58 13.01
N SER A 718 -6.82 17.15 13.19
CA SER A 718 -6.57 18.58 12.92
C SER A 718 -6.16 18.91 11.47
N LYS A 719 -5.64 17.94 10.72
CA LYS A 719 -5.01 18.16 9.40
C LYS A 719 -5.62 17.37 8.25
N ARG A 720 -6.22 16.21 8.52
CA ARG A 720 -6.73 15.30 7.50
C ARG A 720 -8.23 15.29 7.53
N ASP A 721 -8.78 16.16 6.73
CA ASP A 721 -10.19 16.47 6.70
C ASP A 721 -10.98 15.50 5.80
N ASP A 722 -10.30 14.56 5.18
CA ASP A 722 -10.78 13.42 4.38
C ASP A 722 -11.07 12.15 5.20
N VAL A 723 -10.37 11.92 6.32
CA VAL A 723 -10.56 10.70 7.13
C VAL A 723 -11.70 10.88 8.14
N PRO A 724 -12.77 10.06 8.22
CA PRO A 724 -13.85 10.31 9.19
C PRO A 724 -13.36 10.33 10.65
N TYR A 725 -13.81 11.29 11.47
CA TYR A 725 -13.27 11.45 12.83
C TYR A 725 -13.47 10.21 13.72
N LYS A 726 -14.57 9.47 13.54
CA LYS A 726 -14.81 8.20 14.25
C LYS A 726 -13.81 7.11 13.86
N VAL A 727 -13.31 7.14 12.62
CA VAL A 727 -12.25 6.24 12.15
C VAL A 727 -10.95 6.58 12.86
N ALA A 728 -10.54 7.86 12.88
CA ALA A 728 -9.36 8.31 13.62
C ALA A 728 -9.43 7.99 15.13
N ILE A 729 -10.61 8.10 15.75
CA ILE A 729 -10.83 7.69 17.15
C ILE A 729 -10.70 6.17 17.32
N ASN A 730 -11.39 5.38 16.50
CA ASN A 730 -11.35 3.91 16.60
C ASN A 730 -9.95 3.36 16.36
N GLU A 731 -9.22 3.89 15.39
CA GLU A 731 -7.83 3.52 15.12
C GLU A 731 -6.92 3.85 16.31
N ALA A 732 -7.11 5.03 16.93
CA ALA A 732 -6.39 5.40 18.15
C ALA A 732 -6.71 4.47 19.33
N ILE A 733 -7.97 4.04 19.47
CA ILE A 733 -8.39 3.07 20.50
C ILE A 733 -7.71 1.72 20.26
N GLU A 734 -7.69 1.24 19.02
CA GLU A 734 -7.04 -0.03 18.67
C GLU A 734 -5.52 0.03 18.87
N LEU A 735 -4.88 1.17 18.55
CA LEU A 735 -3.48 1.41 18.88
C LEU A 735 -3.26 1.39 20.40
N ALA A 736 -4.13 2.02 21.17
CA ALA A 736 -4.05 2.02 22.63
C ALA A 736 -4.30 0.63 23.24
N LYS A 737 -5.17 -0.20 22.66
CA LYS A 737 -5.37 -1.61 23.06
C LYS A 737 -4.13 -2.46 22.75
N THR A 738 -3.51 -2.20 21.60
CA THR A 738 -2.39 -3.01 21.09
C THR A 738 -1.05 -2.66 21.77
N PHE A 739 -0.84 -1.39 22.10
CA PHE A 739 0.45 -0.89 22.58
C PHE A 739 0.41 -0.27 23.98
N GLY A 740 -0.77 0.10 24.49
CA GLY A 740 -0.93 0.76 25.78
C GLY A 740 -0.96 -0.22 26.96
N ALA A 741 -1.05 0.34 28.17
CA ALA A 741 -1.24 -0.43 29.41
C ALA A 741 -2.72 -0.82 29.59
N GLU A 742 -3.00 -1.65 30.59
CA GLU A 742 -4.36 -2.01 30.98
C GLU A 742 -5.16 -0.70 31.23
N ASP A 743 -6.33 -0.58 30.59
CA ASP A 743 -7.19 0.63 30.55
C ASP A 743 -6.72 1.85 29.74
N SER A 744 -5.54 1.86 29.11
CA SER A 744 -5.10 3.00 28.27
C SER A 744 -6.09 3.34 27.15
N HIS A 745 -6.74 2.34 26.56
CA HIS A 745 -7.76 2.52 25.51
C HIS A 745 -9.01 3.25 26.01
N LYS A 746 -9.44 3.03 27.26
CA LYS A 746 -10.58 3.75 27.87
C LYS A 746 -10.23 5.22 28.11
N PHE A 747 -9.00 5.48 28.57
CA PHE A 747 -8.49 6.82 28.78
C PHE A 747 -8.36 7.60 27.46
N VAL A 748 -7.74 6.98 26.44
CA VAL A 748 -7.59 7.57 25.10
C VAL A 748 -8.97 7.87 24.50
N ASN A 749 -9.92 6.92 24.58
CA ASN A 749 -11.30 7.14 24.12
C ASN A 749 -11.94 8.35 24.84
N GLY A 750 -11.89 8.39 26.17
CA GLY A 750 -12.51 9.47 26.95
C GLY A 750 -11.89 10.86 26.72
N VAL A 751 -10.63 10.94 26.31
CA VAL A 751 -9.97 12.20 25.91
C VAL A 751 -10.40 12.60 24.49
N LEU A 752 -10.36 11.65 23.54
CA LEU A 752 -10.69 11.92 22.14
C LEU A 752 -12.18 12.19 21.92
N ASP A 753 -13.08 11.56 22.67
CA ASP A 753 -14.53 11.84 22.65
C ASP A 753 -14.83 13.30 22.97
N LYS A 754 -14.00 13.93 23.81
CA LYS A 754 -14.14 15.35 24.19
C LYS A 754 -13.38 16.28 23.25
N ALA A 755 -12.21 15.85 22.78
CA ALA A 755 -11.31 16.66 21.96
C ALA A 755 -11.73 16.70 20.49
N ALA A 756 -12.20 15.58 19.92
CA ALA A 756 -12.53 15.46 18.51
C ALA A 756 -13.65 16.42 18.06
N PRO A 757 -14.77 16.59 18.80
CA PRO A 757 -15.81 17.56 18.42
C PRO A 757 -15.32 19.02 18.42
N ALA A 758 -14.33 19.34 19.26
CA ALA A 758 -13.75 20.68 19.35
C ALA A 758 -12.68 20.97 18.30
N ILE A 759 -11.92 19.93 17.91
CA ILE A 759 -10.79 20.02 16.96
C ILE A 759 -11.28 19.86 15.52
N ARG A 760 -12.20 18.92 15.30
CA ARG A 760 -12.86 18.68 14.03
C ARG A 760 -14.35 18.61 14.27
N PRO A 761 -15.04 19.76 14.33
CA PRO A 761 -16.49 19.75 14.27
C PRO A 761 -16.87 19.00 12.99
N HIS A 762 -17.50 17.84 13.18
CA HIS A 762 -18.12 16.97 12.19
C HIS A 762 -18.02 17.49 10.74
N LYS A 763 -17.22 16.82 9.90
CA LYS A 763 -17.11 17.21 8.50
C LYS A 763 -18.27 16.76 7.60
N ASN A 764 -19.07 15.80 8.08
CA ASN A 764 -20.39 15.46 7.57
C ASN A 764 -21.45 15.52 8.69
N SER A 765 -21.34 16.43 9.66
CA SER A 765 -22.57 16.97 10.22
C SER A 765 -22.79 18.22 9.43
N ARG A 766 -23.71 18.13 8.48
CA ARG A 766 -24.31 19.35 7.99
C ARG A 766 -24.72 20.15 9.23
N ARG A 767 -24.48 21.47 9.20
CA ARG A 767 -24.74 22.34 10.38
C ARG A 767 -26.20 22.35 10.81
N ASP A 768 -27.06 21.82 9.95
CA ASP A 768 -28.48 21.63 10.14
C ASP A 768 -28.84 20.24 10.73
N VAL A 769 -27.85 19.46 11.20
CA VAL A 769 -28.04 18.20 11.93
C VAL A 769 -27.50 18.34 13.35
N GLU A 770 -28.41 18.40 14.33
CA GLU A 770 -28.11 18.52 15.76
C GLU A 770 -27.86 17.14 16.39
N ALA A 771 -28.63 16.13 15.99
CA ALA A 771 -28.46 14.72 16.38
C ALA A 771 -28.76 13.81 15.17
N GLY A 772 -28.07 12.68 15.07
CA GLY A 772 -28.18 11.75 13.93
C GLY A 772 -27.90 10.31 14.35
N ILE A 773 -27.26 9.52 13.48
CA ILE A 773 -26.97 8.10 13.74
C ILE A 773 -26.19 7.90 15.05
N GLY A 774 -26.76 7.11 15.96
CA GLY A 774 -26.21 6.78 17.27
C GLY A 774 -27.03 7.31 18.45
N ASP A 775 -28.02 8.17 18.18
CA ASP A 775 -29.07 8.58 19.12
C ASP A 775 -30.40 7.86 18.79
N ASP A 776 -31.45 8.05 19.61
CA ASP A 776 -32.77 7.44 19.41
C ASP A 776 -33.52 8.01 18.19
N CYS A 777 -33.21 9.26 17.80
CA CYS A 777 -33.76 9.89 16.60
C CYS A 777 -32.87 11.02 16.08
N ALA A 778 -33.08 11.41 14.81
CA ALA A 778 -32.39 12.56 14.23
C ALA A 778 -33.09 13.89 14.60
N LEU A 779 -32.30 14.92 14.91
CA LEU A 779 -32.76 16.29 15.16
C LEU A 779 -32.17 17.22 14.10
N LEU A 780 -33.03 17.94 13.37
CA LEU A 780 -32.67 18.70 12.17
C LEU A 780 -33.16 20.15 12.26
N SER A 781 -32.32 21.12 11.87
CA SER A 781 -32.67 22.54 11.83
C SER A 781 -32.98 22.99 10.40
N VAL A 782 -34.25 23.24 10.08
CA VAL A 782 -34.64 23.79 8.76
C VAL A 782 -34.49 25.32 8.76
N PRO A 783 -33.69 25.92 7.85
CA PRO A 783 -33.52 27.38 7.81
C PRO A 783 -34.82 28.14 7.53
N GLU A 784 -34.92 29.37 8.03
CA GLU A 784 -36.06 30.24 7.72
C GLU A 784 -36.22 30.45 6.19
N LYS A 785 -37.47 30.50 5.73
CA LYS A 785 -37.85 30.67 4.30
C LYS A 785 -37.42 29.53 3.38
N GLN A 786 -37.10 28.37 3.93
CA GLN A 786 -37.00 27.10 3.20
C GLN A 786 -38.27 26.29 3.38
N LEU A 787 -38.60 25.46 2.39
CA LEU A 787 -39.53 24.36 2.46
C LEU A 787 -38.73 23.07 2.53
N LEU A 788 -39.18 22.13 3.36
CA LEU A 788 -38.64 20.79 3.40
C LEU A 788 -39.38 19.91 2.40
N ALA A 789 -38.67 19.39 1.41
CA ALA A 789 -39.13 18.36 0.50
C ALA A 789 -38.73 16.99 1.08
N ILE A 790 -39.67 16.05 1.07
CA ILE A 790 -39.48 14.69 1.58
C ILE A 790 -40.06 13.74 0.55
N SER A 791 -39.29 12.72 0.18
CA SER A 791 -39.79 11.56 -0.56
C SER A 791 -39.32 10.27 0.10
N THR A 792 -40.05 9.18 -0.14
CA THR A 792 -39.71 7.87 0.39
C THR A 792 -40.07 6.78 -0.60
N ASP A 793 -39.07 6.02 -1.04
CA ASP A 793 -39.28 4.87 -1.92
C ASP A 793 -38.73 3.58 -1.33
N THR A 794 -39.33 2.46 -1.75
CA THR A 794 -38.88 1.12 -1.40
C THR A 794 -38.47 0.34 -2.63
N LEU A 795 -37.19 -0.01 -2.71
CA LEU A 795 -36.65 -0.92 -3.71
C LEU A 795 -36.70 -2.35 -3.19
N VAL A 796 -37.34 -3.23 -3.97
CA VAL A 796 -37.50 -4.65 -3.65
C VAL A 796 -36.74 -5.50 -4.66
N SER A 797 -35.89 -6.40 -4.17
CA SER A 797 -35.14 -7.35 -5.00
C SER A 797 -36.10 -8.22 -5.83
N GLY A 798 -35.77 -8.39 -7.12
CA GLY A 798 -36.60 -9.12 -8.09
C GLY A 798 -37.70 -8.29 -8.76
N ASN A 799 -38.02 -7.11 -8.22
CA ASN A 799 -38.99 -6.19 -8.82
C ASN A 799 -38.30 -4.92 -9.36
N HIS A 800 -37.55 -4.22 -8.51
CA HIS A 800 -36.92 -2.93 -8.84
C HIS A 800 -35.45 -3.07 -9.23
N PHE A 801 -34.81 -4.17 -8.81
CA PHE A 801 -33.44 -4.50 -9.19
C PHE A 801 -33.28 -6.02 -9.26
N LEU A 802 -32.31 -6.48 -10.04
CA LEU A 802 -32.06 -7.90 -10.21
C LEU A 802 -31.45 -8.52 -8.94
N PRO A 803 -31.81 -9.76 -8.56
CA PRO A 803 -31.27 -10.39 -7.34
C PRO A 803 -29.75 -10.52 -7.31
N ASP A 804 -29.09 -10.54 -8.47
CA ASP A 804 -27.65 -10.69 -8.67
C ASP A 804 -26.93 -9.36 -8.98
N ILE A 805 -27.60 -8.22 -8.77
CA ILE A 805 -26.98 -6.90 -8.95
C ILE A 805 -25.72 -6.74 -8.07
N ASP A 806 -24.68 -6.10 -8.60
CA ASP A 806 -23.50 -5.75 -7.82
C ASP A 806 -23.88 -4.81 -6.66
N PRO A 807 -23.41 -5.04 -5.42
CA PRO A 807 -23.79 -4.21 -4.28
C PRO A 807 -23.39 -2.73 -4.43
N ARG A 808 -22.29 -2.43 -5.15
CA ARG A 808 -21.87 -1.06 -5.45
C ARG A 808 -22.85 -0.39 -6.41
N ASP A 809 -23.30 -1.12 -7.43
CA ASP A 809 -24.30 -0.61 -8.38
C ASP A 809 -25.65 -0.40 -7.69
N LEU A 810 -26.04 -1.30 -6.78
CA LEU A 810 -27.26 -1.14 -5.99
C LEU A 810 -27.19 0.07 -5.04
N GLY A 811 -26.07 0.28 -4.34
CA GLY A 811 -25.87 1.45 -3.48
C GLY A 811 -25.98 2.76 -4.25
N TYR A 812 -25.40 2.79 -5.46
CA TYR A 812 -25.52 3.93 -6.37
C TYR A 812 -26.97 4.11 -6.85
N LYS A 813 -27.59 3.06 -7.41
CA LYS A 813 -28.95 3.10 -7.98
C LYS A 813 -29.94 3.53 -6.90
N ALA A 814 -29.91 2.92 -5.71
CA ALA A 814 -30.84 3.20 -4.63
C ALA A 814 -30.91 4.69 -4.27
N LEU A 815 -29.77 5.38 -4.15
CA LEU A 815 -29.77 6.81 -3.87
C LEU A 815 -30.14 7.64 -5.11
N ALA A 816 -29.61 7.30 -6.28
CA ALA A 816 -29.85 8.03 -7.52
C ALA A 816 -31.34 8.10 -7.89
N VAL A 817 -32.07 6.99 -7.75
CA VAL A 817 -33.51 6.95 -8.06
C VAL A 817 -34.32 7.79 -7.07
N ASN A 818 -33.96 7.81 -5.78
CA ASN A 818 -34.64 8.66 -4.80
C ASN A 818 -34.31 10.15 -5.01
N LEU A 819 -33.10 10.46 -5.48
CA LEU A 819 -32.69 11.82 -5.80
C LEU A 819 -33.44 12.41 -7.00
N SER A 820 -34.02 11.60 -7.89
CA SER A 820 -34.78 12.10 -9.04
C SER A 820 -36.04 12.86 -8.61
N ASP A 821 -36.72 12.41 -7.55
CA ASP A 821 -37.87 13.12 -6.97
C ASP A 821 -37.48 14.53 -6.49
N LEU A 822 -36.35 14.63 -5.79
CA LEU A 822 -35.83 15.92 -5.35
C LEU A 822 -35.44 16.78 -6.55
N ALA A 823 -34.85 16.21 -7.59
CA ALA A 823 -34.55 16.91 -8.83
C ALA A 823 -35.81 17.45 -9.51
N ALA A 824 -36.87 16.65 -9.61
CA ALA A 824 -38.15 17.05 -10.21
C ALA A 824 -38.80 18.22 -9.45
N MET A 825 -38.62 18.25 -8.13
CA MET A 825 -39.11 19.34 -7.28
C MET A 825 -38.20 20.58 -7.29
N GLY A 826 -37.01 20.46 -7.88
CA GLY A 826 -35.94 21.43 -7.81
C GLY A 826 -35.48 21.63 -6.37
N ALA A 827 -35.26 20.57 -5.59
CA ALA A 827 -34.74 20.64 -4.22
C ALA A 827 -33.22 20.54 -4.17
N ASP A 828 -32.63 21.18 -3.16
CA ASP A 828 -31.24 20.99 -2.77
C ASP A 828 -31.18 19.78 -1.83
N PRO A 829 -30.56 18.65 -2.21
CA PRO A 829 -30.49 17.47 -1.35
C PRO A 829 -29.79 17.77 -0.02
N ALA A 830 -30.25 17.14 1.07
CA ALA A 830 -29.72 17.40 2.41
C ALA A 830 -29.54 16.15 3.26
N TRP A 831 -30.59 15.32 3.40
CA TRP A 831 -30.56 14.21 4.36
C TRP A 831 -31.16 12.93 3.79
N LEU A 832 -30.66 11.80 4.30
CA LEU A 832 -31.11 10.46 3.97
C LEU A 832 -31.44 9.67 5.25
N THR A 833 -32.54 8.94 5.24
CA THR A 833 -32.79 7.82 6.17
C THR A 833 -32.81 6.51 5.39
N LEU A 834 -32.21 5.44 5.92
CA LEU A 834 -32.14 4.14 5.24
C LEU A 834 -32.65 3.01 6.16
N ALA A 835 -33.74 2.35 5.77
CA ALA A 835 -34.13 1.07 6.35
C ALA A 835 -33.75 -0.05 5.37
N ILE A 836 -32.94 -1.00 5.85
CA ILE A 836 -32.45 -2.13 5.05
C ILE A 836 -32.94 -3.44 5.66
N THR A 837 -33.57 -4.26 4.81
CA THR A 837 -33.97 -5.63 5.16
C THR A 837 -33.06 -6.61 4.43
N LEU A 838 -32.42 -7.52 5.17
CA LEU A 838 -31.46 -8.50 4.62
C LEU A 838 -31.84 -9.94 4.99
N PRO A 839 -31.70 -10.93 4.10
CA PRO A 839 -31.97 -12.33 4.45
C PRO A 839 -30.99 -12.86 5.51
N GLU A 840 -29.73 -12.48 5.34
CA GLU A 840 -28.59 -12.76 6.20
C GLU A 840 -27.59 -11.59 6.13
N VAL A 841 -26.76 -11.45 7.16
CA VAL A 841 -25.75 -10.39 7.22
C VAL A 841 -24.51 -10.86 6.46
N ASP A 842 -24.15 -10.13 5.43
CA ASP A 842 -22.92 -10.30 4.65
C ASP A 842 -22.10 -9.01 4.73
N GLU A 843 -20.96 -9.07 5.42
CA GLU A 843 -20.09 -7.91 5.65
C GLU A 843 -19.43 -7.38 4.37
N GLN A 844 -19.11 -8.26 3.41
CA GLN A 844 -18.50 -7.84 2.14
C GLN A 844 -19.53 -7.12 1.28
N TRP A 845 -20.75 -7.66 1.22
CA TRP A 845 -21.88 -7.02 0.56
C TRP A 845 -22.17 -5.65 1.17
N LEU A 846 -22.27 -5.57 2.50
CA LEU A 846 -22.55 -4.33 3.22
C LEU A 846 -21.45 -3.29 3.03
N ALA A 847 -20.18 -3.69 3.05
CA ALA A 847 -19.05 -2.78 2.81
C ALA A 847 -19.12 -2.21 1.38
N ALA A 848 -19.28 -3.08 0.38
CA ALA A 848 -19.36 -2.66 -1.03
C ALA A 848 -20.57 -1.74 -1.31
N PHE A 849 -21.73 -2.05 -0.74
CA PHE A 849 -22.93 -1.21 -0.81
C PHE A 849 -22.70 0.15 -0.12
N SER A 850 -22.17 0.13 1.10
CA SER A 850 -21.96 1.33 1.91
C SER A 850 -20.93 2.27 1.28
N ASP A 851 -19.81 1.74 0.78
CA ASP A 851 -18.77 2.53 0.10
C ASP A 851 -19.39 3.37 -1.04
N SER A 852 -20.17 2.72 -1.91
CA SER A 852 -20.82 3.38 -3.05
C SER A 852 -21.89 4.39 -2.61
N LEU A 853 -22.69 4.05 -1.59
CA LEU A 853 -23.70 4.95 -1.05
C LEU A 853 -23.07 6.21 -0.45
N PHE A 854 -22.02 6.08 0.36
CA PHE A 854 -21.34 7.21 0.99
C PHE A 854 -20.60 8.08 -0.03
N GLU A 855 -19.98 7.49 -1.06
CA GLU A 855 -19.39 8.26 -2.17
C GLU A 855 -20.42 9.16 -2.85
N GLN A 856 -21.64 8.66 -3.06
CA GLN A 856 -22.74 9.45 -3.64
C GLN A 856 -23.29 10.50 -2.66
N LEU A 857 -23.43 10.18 -1.37
CA LEU A 857 -23.85 11.15 -0.36
C LEU A 857 -22.88 12.34 -0.30
N ASP A 858 -21.57 12.07 -0.34
CA ASP A 858 -20.54 13.09 -0.35
C ASP A 858 -20.61 13.95 -1.62
N TYR A 859 -20.85 13.34 -2.78
CA TYR A 859 -21.01 14.07 -4.05
C TYR A 859 -22.17 15.08 -4.02
N TYR A 860 -23.28 14.74 -3.37
CA TYR A 860 -24.47 15.60 -3.27
C TYR A 860 -24.53 16.44 -1.98
N ASP A 861 -23.47 16.46 -1.16
CA ASP A 861 -23.42 17.15 0.15
C ASP A 861 -24.56 16.70 1.10
N MET A 862 -24.87 15.41 1.08
CA MET A 862 -25.93 14.82 1.89
C MET A 862 -25.40 14.06 3.10
N GLN A 863 -26.26 13.87 4.11
CA GLN A 863 -25.92 13.09 5.30
C GLN A 863 -26.95 11.98 5.55
N LEU A 864 -26.47 10.75 5.80
CA LEU A 864 -27.27 9.69 6.39
C LEU A 864 -27.52 10.04 7.87
N ILE A 865 -28.78 10.28 8.24
CA ILE A 865 -29.16 10.80 9.57
C ILE A 865 -29.82 9.75 10.46
N GLY A 866 -30.29 8.64 9.90
CA GLY A 866 -30.98 7.59 10.66
C GLY A 866 -31.37 6.41 9.78
N GLY A 867 -31.94 5.37 10.38
CA GLY A 867 -32.25 4.16 9.65
C GLY A 867 -32.63 2.98 10.54
N ASP A 868 -32.92 1.85 9.89
CA ASP A 868 -33.18 0.57 10.56
C ASP A 868 -32.51 -0.58 9.80
N THR A 869 -32.17 -1.66 10.51
CA THR A 869 -31.64 -2.89 9.92
C THR A 869 -32.44 -4.07 10.43
N THR A 870 -33.18 -4.73 9.55
CA THR A 870 -34.07 -5.84 9.91
C THR A 870 -33.79 -7.09 9.07
N ARG A 871 -34.15 -8.28 9.58
CA ARG A 871 -34.01 -9.54 8.84
C ARG A 871 -35.27 -9.86 8.00
N GLY A 872 -35.10 -10.18 6.72
CA GLY A 872 -36.19 -10.54 5.80
C GLY A 872 -35.73 -10.59 4.33
N PRO A 873 -36.63 -10.67 3.33
CA PRO A 873 -36.25 -10.57 1.93
C PRO A 873 -35.52 -9.25 1.63
N LEU A 874 -34.54 -9.28 0.72
CA LEU A 874 -33.72 -8.11 0.40
C LEU A 874 -34.58 -6.94 -0.11
N SER A 875 -34.69 -5.89 0.70
CA SER A 875 -35.35 -4.64 0.36
C SER A 875 -34.68 -3.44 1.03
N LEU A 876 -34.79 -2.29 0.36
CA LEU A 876 -34.22 -1.02 0.80
C LEU A 876 -35.32 0.03 0.78
N THR A 877 -35.57 0.68 1.91
CA THR A 877 -36.46 1.84 1.99
C THR A 877 -35.62 3.07 2.30
N LEU A 878 -35.62 4.03 1.38
CA LEU A 878 -34.87 5.26 1.50
C LEU A 878 -35.84 6.40 1.71
N GLY A 879 -35.61 7.22 2.74
CA GLY A 879 -36.32 8.47 2.96
C GLY A 879 -35.39 9.63 2.63
N ILE A 880 -35.65 10.35 1.56
CA ILE A 880 -34.80 11.41 1.06
C ILE A 880 -35.39 12.78 1.36
N HIS A 881 -34.53 13.69 1.78
CA HIS A 881 -34.93 15.01 2.25
C HIS A 881 -34.09 16.08 1.57
N GLY A 882 -34.75 17.14 1.12
CA GLY A 882 -34.11 18.28 0.48
C GLY A 882 -34.77 19.60 0.86
N MET A 883 -34.09 20.70 0.58
CA MET A 883 -34.58 22.04 0.87
C MET A 883 -34.91 22.79 -0.41
N ILE A 884 -35.99 23.57 -0.38
CA ILE A 884 -36.43 24.39 -1.49
C ILE A 884 -36.68 25.81 -0.98
N PRO A 885 -36.15 26.87 -1.62
CA PRO A 885 -36.53 28.23 -1.27
C PRO A 885 -38.05 28.43 -1.36
N ALA A 886 -38.66 29.02 -0.34
CA ALA A 886 -40.10 29.18 -0.27
C ALA A 886 -40.68 29.86 -1.51
N GLY A 887 -41.69 29.24 -2.11
CA GLY A 887 -42.36 29.72 -3.33
C GLY A 887 -41.67 29.34 -4.65
N ARG A 888 -40.56 28.59 -4.62
CA ARG A 888 -39.80 28.18 -5.81
C ARG A 888 -39.82 26.67 -6.10
N ALA A 889 -40.75 25.94 -5.49
CA ALA A 889 -40.88 24.51 -5.72
C ALA A 889 -41.47 24.23 -7.10
N LEU A 890 -40.80 23.38 -7.87
CA LEU A 890 -41.30 22.88 -9.15
C LEU A 890 -42.28 21.76 -8.87
N LYS A 891 -43.57 22.01 -9.02
CA LYS A 891 -44.58 20.97 -8.85
C LYS A 891 -44.91 20.38 -10.22
N ARG A 892 -45.42 19.14 -10.25
CA ARG A 892 -46.04 18.60 -11.46
C ARG A 892 -47.28 19.37 -11.91
N SER A 893 -47.91 20.15 -11.01
CA SER A 893 -48.97 21.09 -11.34
C SER A 893 -48.39 22.48 -11.64
N GLY A 894 -48.97 23.17 -12.61
CA GLY A 894 -48.62 24.56 -12.94
C GLY A 894 -48.46 24.84 -14.43
N ALA A 895 -48.42 23.78 -15.25
CA ALA A 895 -48.40 23.90 -16.70
C ALA A 895 -49.60 24.69 -17.22
N LYS A 896 -49.39 25.47 -18.28
CA LYS A 896 -50.41 26.31 -18.91
C LYS A 896 -50.40 26.09 -20.41
N ALA A 897 -51.57 26.23 -21.02
CA ALA A 897 -51.70 26.25 -22.48
C ALA A 897 -50.73 27.27 -23.09
N GLY A 898 -49.93 26.81 -24.06
CA GLY A 898 -48.86 27.58 -24.69
C GLY A 898 -47.45 27.31 -24.15
N ASP A 899 -47.30 26.66 -23.00
CA ASP A 899 -45.99 26.24 -22.50
C ASP A 899 -45.36 25.18 -23.41
N TRP A 900 -44.04 25.24 -23.58
CA TRP A 900 -43.26 24.28 -24.35
C TRP A 900 -42.82 23.12 -23.46
N ILE A 901 -42.89 21.92 -24.01
CA ILE A 901 -42.57 20.67 -23.29
C ILE A 901 -41.15 20.26 -23.66
N TYR A 902 -40.32 20.09 -22.65
CA TYR A 902 -38.93 19.71 -22.78
C TYR A 902 -38.64 18.41 -22.04
N VAL A 903 -37.67 17.66 -22.55
CA VAL A 903 -37.12 16.46 -21.90
C VAL A 903 -35.60 16.56 -21.86
N THR A 904 -34.97 16.25 -20.74
CA THR A 904 -33.50 16.11 -20.65
C THR A 904 -33.04 14.75 -21.16
N GLY A 905 -31.80 14.68 -21.65
CA GLY A 905 -31.14 13.43 -22.02
C GLY A 905 -31.89 12.64 -23.10
N THR A 906 -31.87 11.32 -22.96
CA THR A 906 -32.31 10.37 -23.99
C THR A 906 -33.16 9.26 -23.36
N PRO A 907 -34.50 9.40 -23.36
CA PRO A 907 -35.41 8.38 -22.82
C PRO A 907 -35.33 7.04 -23.56
N GLY A 908 -35.57 5.95 -22.84
CA GLY A 908 -35.54 4.58 -23.36
C GLY A 908 -34.18 3.89 -23.28
N ASP A 909 -33.12 4.61 -22.92
CA ASP A 909 -31.78 4.03 -22.74
C ASP A 909 -31.75 3.04 -21.56
N SER A 910 -32.45 3.34 -20.46
CA SER A 910 -32.51 2.45 -19.29
C SER A 910 -33.22 1.13 -19.62
N ALA A 911 -34.33 1.20 -20.35
CA ALA A 911 -35.06 0.01 -20.80
C ALA A 911 -34.22 -0.89 -21.72
N ALA A 912 -33.36 -0.30 -22.56
CA ALA A 912 -32.40 -1.04 -23.36
C ALA A 912 -31.30 -1.69 -22.50
N GLY A 913 -30.78 -0.98 -21.48
CA GLY A 913 -29.85 -1.53 -20.50
C GLY A 913 -30.42 -2.75 -19.77
N LEU A 914 -31.68 -2.66 -19.31
CA LEU A 914 -32.39 -3.80 -18.72
C LEU A 914 -32.56 -4.95 -19.71
N ALA A 915 -32.86 -4.66 -20.98
CA ALA A 915 -32.98 -5.67 -22.01
C ALA A 915 -31.66 -6.42 -22.26
N ILE A 916 -30.50 -5.74 -22.11
CA ILE A 916 -29.18 -6.39 -22.18
C ILE A 916 -28.97 -7.31 -20.97
N LEU A 917 -29.24 -6.84 -19.75
CA LEU A 917 -29.10 -7.64 -18.53
C LEU A 917 -29.99 -8.89 -18.53
N GLN A 918 -31.16 -8.81 -19.17
CA GLN A 918 -32.10 -9.93 -19.32
C GLN A 918 -31.87 -10.75 -20.60
N GLU A 919 -30.76 -10.52 -21.31
CA GLU A 919 -30.39 -11.21 -22.55
C GLU A 919 -31.44 -11.06 -23.69
N ARG A 920 -32.34 -10.08 -23.61
CA ARG A 920 -33.36 -9.75 -24.61
C ARG A 920 -32.85 -8.85 -25.74
N LEU A 921 -31.73 -8.15 -25.52
CA LEU A 921 -31.05 -7.31 -26.50
C LEU A 921 -29.56 -7.66 -26.55
N GLN A 922 -29.03 -7.87 -27.76
CA GLN A 922 -27.61 -8.15 -27.98
C GLN A 922 -26.97 -6.97 -28.68
N VAL A 923 -25.99 -6.33 -28.04
CA VAL A 923 -25.29 -5.15 -28.57
C VAL A 923 -23.85 -5.55 -28.86
N ALA A 924 -23.49 -5.64 -30.14
CA ALA A 924 -22.16 -6.08 -30.55
C ALA A 924 -21.05 -5.06 -30.23
N ASN A 925 -21.40 -3.77 -30.18
CA ASN A 925 -20.48 -2.70 -29.82
C ASN A 925 -20.34 -2.61 -28.28
N ALA A 926 -19.17 -2.98 -27.77
CA ALA A 926 -18.91 -2.99 -26.32
C ALA A 926 -19.08 -1.63 -25.64
N GLN A 927 -18.78 -0.51 -26.32
CA GLN A 927 -18.97 0.83 -25.76
C GLN A 927 -20.46 1.18 -25.63
N HIS A 928 -21.27 0.82 -26.63
CA HIS A 928 -22.71 1.05 -26.59
C HIS A 928 -23.39 0.16 -25.55
N ALA A 929 -22.96 -1.10 -25.43
CA ALA A 929 -23.42 -2.00 -24.39
C ALA A 929 -23.13 -1.44 -22.99
N ASP A 930 -21.89 -1.00 -22.73
CA ASP A 930 -21.49 -0.40 -21.44
C ASP A 930 -22.26 0.89 -21.14
N TYR A 931 -22.47 1.76 -22.14
CA TYR A 931 -23.28 2.97 -22.00
C TYR A 931 -24.73 2.64 -21.56
N LEU A 932 -25.41 1.73 -22.28
CA LEU A 932 -26.80 1.37 -21.99
C LEU A 932 -26.94 0.65 -20.64
N LEU A 933 -26.00 -0.24 -20.30
CA LEU A 933 -25.95 -0.88 -18.99
C LEU A 933 -25.80 0.14 -17.86
N LYS A 934 -24.91 1.12 -18.01
CA LYS A 934 -24.74 2.21 -17.05
C LYS A 934 -25.99 3.08 -16.92
N ARG A 935 -26.73 3.34 -17.99
CA ARG A 935 -27.98 4.11 -17.92
C ARG A 935 -29.03 3.43 -17.04
N HIS A 936 -29.01 2.09 -16.94
CA HIS A 936 -29.91 1.32 -16.08
C HIS A 936 -29.37 1.06 -14.66
N LEU A 937 -28.09 0.69 -14.54
CA LEU A 937 -27.45 0.34 -13.26
C LEU A 937 -27.00 1.56 -12.45
N ARG A 938 -26.61 2.63 -13.14
CA ARG A 938 -26.09 3.87 -12.54
C ARG A 938 -26.75 5.11 -13.17
N PRO A 939 -28.07 5.29 -13.03
CA PRO A 939 -28.76 6.45 -13.59
C PRO A 939 -28.28 7.76 -12.96
N THR A 940 -28.29 8.85 -13.72
CA THR A 940 -27.82 10.15 -13.22
C THR A 940 -29.01 11.07 -12.92
N PRO A 941 -29.34 11.35 -11.65
CA PRO A 941 -30.47 12.22 -11.32
C PRO A 941 -30.15 13.67 -11.72
N ARG A 942 -31.14 14.37 -12.27
CA ARG A 942 -30.96 15.70 -12.87
C ARG A 942 -31.06 16.84 -11.85
N VAL A 943 -30.44 16.70 -10.68
CA VAL A 943 -30.52 17.65 -9.55
C VAL A 943 -30.19 19.08 -9.96
N LEU A 944 -29.04 19.29 -10.63
CA LEU A 944 -28.63 20.63 -11.08
C LEU A 944 -29.61 21.26 -12.08
N HIS A 945 -30.23 20.44 -12.94
CA HIS A 945 -31.22 20.91 -13.89
C HIS A 945 -32.49 21.33 -13.16
N GLY A 946 -32.97 20.51 -12.22
CA GLY A 946 -34.08 20.86 -11.34
C GLY A 946 -33.88 22.17 -10.59
N GLN A 947 -32.69 22.37 -10.01
CA GLN A 947 -32.33 23.60 -9.31
C GLN A 947 -32.34 24.83 -10.23
N ALA A 948 -31.82 24.70 -11.46
CA ALA A 948 -31.78 25.78 -12.44
C ALA A 948 -33.17 26.13 -13.00
N LEU A 949 -34.12 25.17 -12.98
CA LEU A 949 -35.46 25.34 -13.54
C LEU A 949 -36.44 26.07 -12.60
N ARG A 950 -36.14 26.22 -11.31
CA ARG A 950 -37.03 26.77 -10.24
C ARG A 950 -37.82 28.04 -10.61
N ASP A 951 -37.21 28.96 -11.35
CA ASP A 951 -37.80 30.25 -11.73
C ASP A 951 -38.16 30.32 -13.24
N LEU A 952 -37.93 29.24 -13.98
CA LEU A 952 -38.06 29.20 -15.44
C LEU A 952 -39.18 28.28 -15.90
N ALA A 953 -39.36 27.14 -15.25
CA ALA A 953 -40.38 26.15 -15.59
C ALA A 953 -41.68 26.38 -14.79
N ASN A 954 -42.81 26.08 -15.43
CA ASN A 954 -44.13 26.10 -14.81
C ASN A 954 -44.45 24.77 -14.12
N SER A 955 -43.92 23.66 -14.64
CA SER A 955 -44.04 22.33 -14.02
C SER A 955 -42.85 21.44 -14.37
N ALA A 956 -42.58 20.44 -13.54
CA ALA A 956 -41.59 19.40 -13.82
C ALA A 956 -42.00 18.07 -13.16
N ILE A 957 -41.50 16.98 -13.73
CA ILE A 957 -41.59 15.61 -13.22
C ILE A 957 -40.36 14.84 -13.70
N ASP A 958 -39.89 13.85 -12.95
CA ASP A 958 -38.90 12.90 -13.41
C ASP A 958 -39.55 11.77 -14.22
N LEU A 959 -38.76 11.14 -15.10
CA LEU A 959 -39.20 10.06 -15.99
C LEU A 959 -38.87 8.70 -15.38
N SER A 960 -39.74 8.24 -14.47
CA SER A 960 -39.63 6.94 -13.78
C SER A 960 -40.52 5.87 -14.39
N ASP A 961 -41.70 6.21 -14.90
CA ASP A 961 -42.69 5.28 -15.46
C ASP A 961 -42.83 5.40 -17.00
N GLY A 962 -42.01 6.29 -17.58
CA GLY A 962 -41.95 6.56 -19.00
C GLY A 962 -42.72 7.82 -19.38
N LEU A 963 -42.29 8.45 -20.49
CA LEU A 963 -42.74 9.78 -20.89
C LEU A 963 -44.28 9.90 -20.99
N ILE A 964 -44.99 8.87 -21.45
CA ILE A 964 -46.44 8.93 -21.60
C ILE A 964 -47.17 9.01 -20.25
N SER A 965 -46.68 8.28 -19.25
CA SER A 965 -47.28 8.22 -17.91
C SER A 965 -47.00 9.51 -17.17
N ASP A 966 -45.74 9.91 -17.14
CA ASP A 966 -45.26 11.02 -16.33
C ASP A 966 -45.71 12.38 -16.89
N LEU A 967 -45.71 12.55 -18.22
CA LEU A 967 -46.36 13.71 -18.83
C LEU A 967 -47.87 13.71 -18.56
N GLY A 968 -48.52 12.53 -18.61
CA GLY A 968 -49.92 12.37 -18.26
C GLY A 968 -50.24 12.86 -16.83
N HIS A 969 -49.32 12.64 -15.87
CA HIS A 969 -49.42 13.17 -14.52
C HIS A 969 -49.37 14.71 -14.47
N ILE A 970 -48.49 15.36 -15.25
CA ILE A 970 -48.45 16.83 -15.38
C ILE A 970 -49.77 17.36 -15.93
N LEU A 971 -50.26 16.75 -17.02
CA LEU A 971 -51.48 17.17 -17.71
C LEU A 971 -52.71 17.09 -16.81
N LYS A 972 -52.86 15.95 -16.12
CA LYS A 972 -53.95 15.74 -15.17
C LYS A 972 -53.87 16.70 -13.99
N ALA A 973 -52.68 16.96 -13.46
CA ALA A 973 -52.49 17.86 -12.32
C ALA A 973 -52.67 19.35 -12.68
N SER A 974 -52.53 19.70 -13.96
CA SER A 974 -52.62 21.08 -14.45
C SER A 974 -53.90 21.37 -15.24
N ASP A 975 -54.80 20.39 -15.39
CA ASP A 975 -56.02 20.47 -16.22
C ASP A 975 -55.72 20.99 -17.64
N CYS A 976 -54.78 20.34 -18.32
CA CYS A 976 -54.31 20.70 -19.67
C CYS A 976 -54.20 19.47 -20.58
N GLY A 977 -54.08 19.69 -21.89
CA GLY A 977 -53.68 18.69 -22.89
C GLY A 977 -52.24 18.92 -23.36
N ALA A 978 -51.71 18.04 -24.22
CA ALA A 978 -50.42 18.26 -24.88
C ALA A 978 -50.44 17.77 -26.32
N ARG A 979 -49.62 18.42 -27.16
CA ARG A 979 -49.26 17.92 -28.49
C ARG A 979 -47.77 17.61 -28.50
N ILE A 980 -47.43 16.34 -28.73
CA ILE A 980 -46.05 15.84 -28.80
C ILE A 980 -45.72 15.48 -30.24
N ASP A 981 -44.57 15.97 -30.70
CA ASP A 981 -43.99 15.59 -31.99
C ASP A 981 -43.00 14.44 -31.79
N LEU A 982 -43.36 13.25 -32.28
CA LEU A 982 -42.57 12.05 -32.10
C LEU A 982 -41.22 12.11 -32.82
N ASP A 983 -41.12 12.92 -33.88
CA ASP A 983 -39.87 13.09 -34.63
C ASP A 983 -38.83 13.92 -33.86
N LEU A 984 -39.26 14.62 -32.81
CA LEU A 984 -38.38 15.43 -31.94
C LEU A 984 -37.90 14.66 -30.71
N LEU A 985 -38.31 13.41 -30.50
CA LEU A 985 -37.87 12.64 -29.35
C LEU A 985 -36.35 12.39 -29.41
N PRO A 986 -35.60 12.71 -28.33
CA PRO A 986 -34.16 12.51 -28.32
C PRO A 986 -33.82 11.03 -28.07
N TYR A 987 -32.94 10.48 -28.91
CA TYR A 987 -32.42 9.12 -28.77
C TYR A 987 -30.90 9.12 -28.75
N SER A 988 -30.30 8.31 -27.87
CA SER A 988 -28.85 8.13 -27.85
C SER A 988 -28.36 7.47 -29.15
N GLU A 989 -27.09 7.66 -29.47
CA GLU A 989 -26.46 6.95 -30.60
C GLU A 989 -26.50 5.43 -30.38
N ALA A 990 -26.22 4.99 -29.15
CA ALA A 990 -26.27 3.59 -28.76
C ALA A 990 -27.65 2.95 -28.97
N LEU A 991 -28.74 3.66 -28.64
CA LEU A 991 -30.08 3.15 -28.85
C LEU A 991 -30.44 3.10 -30.34
N ARG A 992 -30.12 4.16 -31.11
CA ARG A 992 -30.46 4.24 -32.54
C ARG A 992 -29.75 3.21 -33.41
N GLU A 993 -28.52 2.85 -33.06
CA GLU A 993 -27.74 1.91 -33.87
C GLU A 993 -28.17 0.45 -33.64
N HIS A 994 -28.65 0.10 -32.43
CA HIS A 994 -28.86 -1.29 -32.01
C HIS A 994 -30.33 -1.67 -31.83
N VAL A 995 -31.27 -0.73 -31.96
CA VAL A 995 -32.70 -0.96 -31.69
C VAL A 995 -33.55 -0.41 -32.82
N GLU A 996 -34.51 -1.21 -33.29
CA GLU A 996 -35.47 -0.80 -34.31
C GLU A 996 -36.25 0.44 -33.88
N PRO A 997 -36.52 1.42 -34.77
CA PRO A 997 -37.11 2.71 -34.41
C PRO A 997 -38.44 2.62 -33.63
N GLU A 998 -39.32 1.69 -33.97
CA GLU A 998 -40.59 1.48 -33.27
C GLU A 998 -40.38 0.95 -31.84
N GLN A 999 -39.36 0.12 -31.63
CA GLN A 999 -39.03 -0.41 -30.32
C GLN A 999 -38.33 0.65 -29.45
N ALA A 1000 -37.47 1.48 -30.05
CA ALA A 1000 -36.87 2.63 -29.39
C ALA A 1000 -37.94 3.66 -28.97
N LEU A 1001 -38.91 3.93 -29.84
CA LEU A 1001 -40.08 4.76 -29.50
C LEU A 1001 -40.87 4.17 -28.34
N LYS A 1002 -41.17 2.87 -28.38
CA LYS A 1002 -41.90 2.19 -27.29
C LYS A 1002 -41.15 2.32 -25.96
N TRP A 1003 -39.84 2.10 -25.94
CA TRP A 1003 -39.03 2.23 -24.73
C TRP A 1003 -38.94 3.66 -24.22
N ALA A 1004 -38.79 4.66 -25.09
CA ALA A 1004 -38.82 6.06 -24.68
C ALA A 1004 -40.19 6.48 -24.09
N MET A 1005 -41.28 5.93 -24.63
CA MET A 1005 -42.63 6.30 -24.22
C MET A 1005 -43.10 5.59 -22.95
N SER A 1006 -42.74 4.32 -22.76
CA SER A 1006 -43.29 3.47 -21.67
C SER A 1006 -42.26 2.63 -20.92
N GLY A 1007 -40.95 2.80 -21.18
CA GLY A 1007 -39.89 1.99 -20.58
C GLY A 1007 -39.61 2.34 -19.12
N GLY A 1008 -39.56 3.64 -18.82
CA GLY A 1008 -39.29 4.12 -17.46
C GLY A 1008 -37.83 3.96 -17.02
N GLU A 1009 -37.60 4.22 -15.73
CA GLU A 1009 -36.29 4.19 -15.05
C GLU A 1009 -35.17 5.01 -15.74
N ASP A 1010 -35.52 6.02 -16.54
CA ASP A 1010 -34.54 6.89 -17.21
C ASP A 1010 -34.03 8.01 -16.30
N TYR A 1011 -34.89 8.44 -15.35
CA TYR A 1011 -34.66 9.50 -14.36
C TYR A 1011 -34.22 10.84 -14.97
N GLU A 1012 -34.64 11.07 -16.21
CA GLU A 1012 -34.59 12.36 -16.90
C GLU A 1012 -35.72 13.28 -16.40
N LEU A 1013 -35.66 14.58 -16.69
CA LEU A 1013 -36.75 15.51 -16.36
C LEU A 1013 -37.61 15.79 -17.58
N CYS A 1014 -38.92 15.67 -17.41
CA CYS A 1014 -39.92 16.27 -18.28
C CYS A 1014 -40.48 17.54 -17.64
N PHE A 1015 -40.38 18.67 -18.32
CA PHE A 1015 -40.75 19.96 -17.76
C PHE A 1015 -41.39 20.91 -18.79
N THR A 1016 -42.16 21.88 -18.30
CA THR A 1016 -42.87 22.85 -19.14
C THR A 1016 -42.34 24.26 -18.93
N VAL A 1017 -42.11 25.00 -20.02
CA VAL A 1017 -41.52 26.36 -19.99
C VAL A 1017 -42.38 27.33 -20.79
N PRO A 1018 -42.78 28.48 -20.21
CA PRO A 1018 -43.54 29.48 -20.94
C PRO A 1018 -42.69 30.13 -22.05
N GLU A 1019 -43.34 30.59 -23.12
CA GLU A 1019 -42.67 31.21 -24.29
C GLU A 1019 -41.64 32.29 -23.89
N LEU A 1020 -41.98 33.15 -22.92
CA LEU A 1020 -41.10 34.24 -22.47
C LEU A 1020 -39.77 33.76 -21.88
N ASN A 1021 -39.71 32.54 -21.36
CA ASN A 1021 -38.54 32.00 -20.68
C ASN A 1021 -37.67 31.11 -21.56
N ARG A 1022 -38.07 30.81 -22.82
CA ARG A 1022 -37.28 29.95 -23.72
C ARG A 1022 -35.86 30.45 -23.93
N GLY A 1023 -35.69 31.76 -24.13
CA GLY A 1023 -34.35 32.34 -24.32
C GLY A 1023 -33.48 32.31 -23.06
N ALA A 1024 -34.09 32.32 -21.87
CA ALA A 1024 -33.37 32.22 -20.59
C ALA A 1024 -33.03 30.76 -20.24
N LEU A 1025 -33.78 29.79 -20.76
CA LEU A 1025 -33.55 28.36 -20.56
C LEU A 1025 -32.16 27.95 -21.05
N ASP A 1026 -31.78 28.34 -22.27
CA ASP A 1026 -30.48 27.98 -22.84
C ASP A 1026 -29.29 28.51 -22.02
N VAL A 1027 -29.45 29.69 -21.42
CA VAL A 1027 -28.44 30.28 -20.53
C VAL A 1027 -28.36 29.53 -19.21
N ALA A 1028 -29.49 29.07 -18.68
CA ALA A 1028 -29.58 28.46 -17.36
C ALA A 1028 -29.12 26.99 -17.33
N ILE A 1029 -29.50 26.19 -18.33
CA ILE A 1029 -29.20 24.75 -18.35
C ILE A 1029 -28.29 24.29 -19.50
N GLY A 1030 -28.04 25.11 -20.54
CA GLY A 1030 -27.25 24.73 -21.71
C GLY A 1030 -25.79 24.33 -21.43
N ASN A 1031 -25.20 24.82 -20.33
CA ASN A 1031 -23.83 24.50 -19.95
C ASN A 1031 -23.72 23.36 -18.91
N LEU A 1032 -24.84 22.73 -18.53
CA LEU A 1032 -24.87 21.67 -17.50
C LEU A 1032 -24.52 20.27 -18.04
N GLY A 1033 -24.05 20.18 -19.29
CA GLY A 1033 -23.46 18.96 -19.85
C GLY A 1033 -24.43 17.87 -20.28
N VAL A 1034 -25.75 18.09 -20.16
CA VAL A 1034 -26.79 17.17 -20.64
C VAL A 1034 -27.68 17.90 -21.66
N PRO A 1035 -27.90 17.34 -22.86
CA PRO A 1035 -28.81 17.96 -23.83
C PRO A 1035 -30.24 17.94 -23.30
N TYR A 1036 -31.04 18.91 -23.73
CA TYR A 1036 -32.49 18.93 -23.52
C TYR A 1036 -33.16 19.26 -24.85
N THR A 1037 -34.32 18.68 -25.08
CA THR A 1037 -35.00 18.75 -26.36
C THR A 1037 -36.44 19.20 -26.17
N CYS A 1038 -36.87 20.17 -26.98
CA CYS A 1038 -38.26 20.58 -27.06
C CYS A 1038 -39.02 19.53 -27.87
N ILE A 1039 -39.96 18.83 -27.24
CA ILE A 1039 -40.69 17.70 -27.85
C ILE A 1039 -42.15 18.02 -28.16
N GLY A 1040 -42.65 19.19 -27.72
CA GLY A 1040 -44.05 19.53 -27.93
C GLY A 1040 -44.50 20.79 -27.21
N GLN A 1041 -45.82 20.97 -27.11
CA GLN A 1041 -46.45 22.12 -26.48
C GLN A 1041 -47.71 21.71 -25.70
N ILE A 1042 -47.94 22.37 -24.58
CA ILE A 1042 -49.15 22.24 -23.77
C ILE A 1042 -50.31 22.94 -24.49
N VAL A 1043 -51.46 22.26 -24.57
CA VAL A 1043 -52.69 22.73 -25.21
C VAL A 1043 -53.87 22.68 -24.23
N SER A 1044 -55.08 23.00 -24.71
CA SER A 1044 -56.28 22.98 -23.86
C SER A 1044 -56.63 21.56 -23.42
N ALA A 1045 -57.18 21.38 -22.22
CA ALA A 1045 -57.60 20.05 -21.72
C ALA A 1045 -58.57 19.33 -22.67
N SER A 1046 -59.43 20.07 -23.36
CA SER A 1046 -60.38 19.53 -24.35
C SER A 1046 -59.72 18.84 -25.54
N GLU A 1047 -58.45 19.12 -25.83
CA GLU A 1047 -57.71 18.50 -26.93
C GLU A 1047 -57.06 17.17 -26.54
N GLY A 1048 -56.91 16.89 -25.24
CA GLY A 1048 -56.27 15.68 -24.73
C GLY A 1048 -54.76 15.61 -25.03
N LEU A 1049 -54.19 14.40 -24.92
CA LEU A 1049 -52.81 14.10 -25.33
C LEU A 1049 -52.81 13.64 -26.79
N GLN A 1050 -52.15 14.40 -27.66
CA GLN A 1050 -52.08 14.17 -29.11
C GLN A 1050 -50.63 13.92 -29.52
N PHE A 1051 -50.44 13.01 -30.47
CA PHE A 1051 -49.15 12.72 -31.07
C PHE A 1051 -49.14 13.08 -32.55
N THR A 1052 -48.04 13.63 -33.02
CA THR A 1052 -47.78 13.85 -34.44
C THR A 1052 -46.50 13.14 -34.89
N ARG A 1053 -46.48 12.66 -36.12
CA ARG A 1053 -45.30 12.13 -36.81
C ARG A 1053 -45.34 12.58 -38.26
N GLU A 1054 -44.24 13.11 -38.77
CA GLU A 1054 -44.12 13.76 -40.08
C GLU A 1054 -45.21 14.82 -40.30
N GLY A 1055 -45.58 15.54 -39.24
CA GLY A 1055 -46.64 16.55 -39.24
C GLY A 1055 -48.08 16.01 -39.33
N LYS A 1056 -48.30 14.69 -39.23
CA LYS A 1056 -49.63 14.05 -39.26
C LYS A 1056 -50.01 13.49 -37.88
N PRO A 1057 -51.29 13.57 -37.46
CA PRO A 1057 -51.74 12.94 -36.21
C PRO A 1057 -51.58 11.41 -36.23
N VAL A 1058 -51.12 10.84 -35.11
CA VAL A 1058 -50.97 9.40 -34.91
C VAL A 1058 -51.62 8.98 -33.58
N THR A 1059 -52.24 7.80 -33.57
CA THR A 1059 -52.78 7.18 -32.36
C THR A 1059 -51.79 6.13 -31.86
N LEU A 1060 -51.34 6.24 -30.60
CA LEU A 1060 -50.50 5.25 -29.94
C LEU A 1060 -51.34 4.46 -28.92
N GLU A 1061 -51.43 3.15 -29.09
CA GLU A 1061 -52.02 2.25 -28.08
C GLU A 1061 -50.93 1.77 -27.11
N MET A 1062 -50.48 2.65 -26.22
CA MET A 1062 -49.48 2.33 -25.20
C MET A 1062 -49.96 2.78 -23.82
N LYS A 1063 -49.73 1.95 -22.80
CA LYS A 1063 -49.91 2.30 -21.39
C LYS A 1063 -48.54 2.30 -20.71
N GLY A 1064 -48.35 3.18 -19.72
CA GLY A 1064 -47.16 3.17 -18.87
C GLY A 1064 -47.07 1.91 -18.01
N TYR A 1065 -45.96 1.74 -17.32
CA TYR A 1065 -45.73 0.62 -16.41
C TYR A 1065 -46.70 0.68 -15.20
N ASP A 1066 -47.31 -0.44 -14.83
CA ASP A 1066 -48.23 -0.54 -13.68
C ASP A 1066 -47.57 -1.38 -12.57
N HIS A 1067 -47.28 -0.74 -11.44
CA HIS A 1067 -46.58 -1.33 -10.30
C HIS A 1067 -47.36 -2.45 -9.59
N PHE A 1068 -48.66 -2.62 -9.89
CA PHE A 1068 -49.53 -3.62 -9.26
C PHE A 1068 -50.06 -4.71 -10.21
N SER A 1069 -49.63 -4.73 -11.47
CA SER A 1069 -50.12 -5.67 -12.49
C SER A 1069 -49.29 -6.94 -12.64
#